data_AF-A0A4Q0ZBN4-F1
#
_entry.id   AF-A0A4Q0ZBN4-F1
#
_cell.length_a   1.000
_cell.length_b   1.000
_cell.length_c   1.000
_cell.angle_alpha   90.00
_cell.angle_beta   90.00
_cell.angle_gamma   90.00
#
_symmetry.space_group_name_H-M   'P 1'
#
loop_
_entity.id
_entity.type
_entity.pdbx_description
1 polymer ?
#
loop_
_entity_poly.entity_id
_entity_poly.type
_entity_poly.pdbx_seq_one_letter_code
_entity_poly.pdbx_strand_id
1 'polypeptide(L)'
;MSKIAKKILGLDIGTNSIGFCLNKIYIENEQTIFEELASNSIIFSEYIKAEDRRKFRSGRRRNERNSRRKEIVRKLLCDFGFTDKSIITQPIKYFNKISKNKNPYVLRELAVKGKNLTKDEFTFALFTAISRRGYSNQFKTEDSKDDGVINSAISKNRDFYKQNNLVIPSLVLLNKKTEFENDGFINVAIRNKKDDYNNSLDRELWQEEVEKLLESQQNNIELFENKEKYETFKNKLLHGVNENSLGIFEQRPLKSMEDMVGYCSFYNAYHKNPQKRVAKSNISSIEFTLRQRIENSKELIYNDKTELSYSPTKEEIQNTIEVWLKRPPTQTINTKNIFDKAGLKNIKIKVSEKQDDTILDIKLHSQLLEIFKNANIDIFEKHRELYTKILEKIHYFVNKEQIAKEIKKLDTQNILDDETIKKLSNVDKGNKESYASFSLLFIDEILQKLRVGINYQDSLTQLGYFKKYIGIEAYDYLPPLNPSQDDIKWLEKNVKNFKVEHLFYQPLISPNVKRVISILRKLVNDLIKKYGKIDEIIIETARELNTKSEEEQIKDSQAQSKKEIKEAQKLLEAYKYELTNKNIERARLFTEQKAKCLYSNDSMTIQEALDETVSEVEHFIPRSKIWINSYKNKILVFKKHNQNKGDKHPIIYLKSKNAWEDFTHRVSEVLSNKSKVFWLTNEDNINKIYDENNKEYGKLLEDRFLNDTRSATKIIANYLEHYLFPKQNEHGKGETNSNIIRVTGKAISELKRLWGIDKVQPKNEDDKKDRSTNYHHTIDAIVISLLNQSSKKALNDFFKQNENGFKTKAILENLSARFPKTKDGISLVDFVKEKVRKYENDEIYVCPIMKKRDNIVGFKDGNIKLYFDKEKEIFCQIDKKPIDKNLLFDQNGKDVSDGEVEKRVEELIKSLDLPKQNNIKEAILNYKEKLLNTRKNIKSLEEQIKDIRGNLPNKKDFIETPDTLKIKKQIEELNNQKIKQINIQNEPCYFMTNKGQKQIVKNIKIKSKDTSKVDSIIITDKNKQNRVQRLTKDIYEDLKSNQTPFVAKLNDTTLNVDLYNTSKGQVIGLNYFSSVKNDIPAKINESKINFIKNHQDKITIQKGDLLEIENLKENSKKYFIFNGGGNIAGGNNKIEVKSINKKDEKRLFITLNKDTVAKKIFITYNGDISYEEFKK
;
A
#
# COMPACT_ATOMS: atom_id res chain seq x y z
N MET A 1 -38.74 -33.71 28.08
CA MET A 1 -38.23 -32.45 28.68
C MET A 1 -38.40 -31.32 27.67
N SER A 2 -38.82 -30.14 28.12
CA SER A 2 -39.38 -29.06 27.30
C SER A 2 -38.50 -28.62 26.13
N LYS A 3 -39.13 -28.45 24.95
CA LYS A 3 -38.58 -27.93 23.70
C LYS A 3 -38.13 -26.46 23.85
N ILE A 4 -36.92 -26.20 24.35
CA ILE A 4 -36.37 -24.83 24.28
C ILE A 4 -35.86 -24.61 22.86
N ALA A 5 -36.68 -23.91 22.06
CA ALA A 5 -36.31 -23.47 20.74
C ALA A 5 -35.28 -22.34 20.83
N LYS A 6 -34.15 -22.46 20.15
CA LYS A 6 -33.10 -21.43 20.10
C LYS A 6 -33.05 -20.76 18.74
N LYS A 7 -32.90 -19.43 18.71
CA LYS A 7 -32.59 -18.66 17.51
C LYS A 7 -31.07 -18.61 17.32
N ILE A 8 -30.57 -19.32 16.32
CA ILE A 8 -29.14 -19.46 16.02
C ILE A 8 -28.83 -18.74 14.71
N LEU A 9 -27.88 -17.80 14.75
CA LEU A 9 -27.38 -17.08 13.59
C LEU A 9 -26.05 -17.69 13.11
N GLY A 10 -26.05 -18.33 11.95
CA GLY A 10 -24.83 -18.74 11.25
C GLY A 10 -24.27 -17.61 10.39
N LEU A 11 -22.95 -17.39 10.46
CA LEU A 11 -22.24 -16.35 9.70
C LEU A 11 -21.03 -16.93 8.96
N ASP A 12 -21.08 -16.85 7.63
CA ASP A 12 -19.92 -17.01 6.73
C ASP A 12 -19.38 -15.62 6.38
N ILE A 13 -18.20 -15.27 6.90
CA ILE A 13 -17.65 -13.93 6.79
C ILE A 13 -16.44 -13.94 5.85
N GLY A 14 -16.66 -13.43 4.64
CA GLY A 14 -15.62 -13.11 3.67
C GLY A 14 -15.12 -11.66 3.79
N THR A 15 -14.20 -11.30 2.90
CA THR A 15 -13.69 -9.92 2.83
C THR A 15 -14.61 -8.96 2.10
N ASN A 16 -15.44 -9.48 1.18
CA ASN A 16 -16.39 -8.74 0.37
C ASN A 16 -17.80 -9.34 0.42
N SER A 17 -18.03 -10.29 1.34
CA SER A 17 -19.29 -10.98 1.49
C SER A 17 -19.57 -11.35 2.95
N ILE A 18 -20.85 -11.38 3.32
CA ILE A 18 -21.34 -11.99 4.56
C ILE A 18 -22.52 -12.88 4.17
N GLY A 19 -22.35 -14.18 4.24
CA GLY A 19 -23.46 -15.13 4.25
C GLY A 19 -24.07 -15.18 5.65
N PHE A 20 -25.39 -15.13 5.76
CA PHE A 20 -26.07 -15.30 7.03
C PHE A 20 -27.28 -16.22 6.93
N CYS A 21 -27.57 -16.95 8.00
CA CYS A 21 -28.80 -17.70 8.17
C CYS A 21 -29.21 -17.68 9.64
N LEU A 22 -30.41 -17.17 9.92
CA LEU A 22 -31.06 -17.21 11.22
C LEU A 22 -32.09 -18.33 11.22
N ASN A 23 -31.85 -19.35 12.04
CA ASN A 23 -32.73 -20.49 12.20
C ASN A 23 -33.31 -20.53 13.61
N LYS A 24 -34.58 -20.93 13.73
CA LYS A 24 -35.14 -21.40 14.99
C LYS A 24 -34.96 -22.92 15.06
N ILE A 25 -34.19 -23.39 16.04
CA ILE A 25 -33.73 -24.77 16.14
C ILE A 25 -34.35 -25.48 17.34
N TYR A 26 -34.79 -26.71 17.11
CA TYR A 26 -35.31 -27.66 18.08
C TYR A 26 -34.49 -28.94 18.00
N ILE A 27 -34.33 -29.65 19.13
CA ILE A 27 -33.68 -30.96 19.16
C ILE A 27 -34.74 -31.98 19.59
N GLU A 28 -35.02 -32.95 18.73
CA GLU A 28 -35.97 -34.03 18.98
C GLU A 28 -35.27 -35.37 18.66
N ASN A 29 -35.21 -36.29 19.62
CA ASN A 29 -34.59 -37.63 19.43
C ASN A 29 -33.18 -37.60 18.83
N GLU A 30 -32.29 -36.75 19.34
CA GLU A 30 -30.94 -36.47 18.80
C GLU A 30 -30.91 -35.89 17.36
N GLN A 31 -32.07 -35.66 16.71
CA GLN A 31 -32.19 -35.02 15.40
C GLN A 31 -32.39 -33.50 15.54
N THR A 32 -31.78 -32.76 14.62
CA THR A 32 -31.91 -31.30 14.55
C THR A 32 -33.12 -30.95 13.67
N ILE A 33 -34.10 -30.25 14.23
CA ILE A 33 -35.23 -29.69 13.48
C ILE A 33 -35.06 -28.18 13.40
N PHE A 34 -35.18 -27.60 12.21
CA PHE A 34 -35.01 -26.16 12.02
C PHE A 34 -36.16 -25.51 11.26
N GLU A 35 -36.38 -24.24 11.56
CA GLU A 35 -37.30 -23.33 10.87
C GLU A 35 -36.49 -22.10 10.43
N GLU A 36 -36.34 -21.90 9.12
CA GLU A 36 -35.61 -20.75 8.56
C GLU A 36 -36.41 -19.47 8.78
N LEU A 37 -35.84 -18.54 9.55
CA LEU A 37 -36.42 -17.22 9.77
C LEU A 37 -35.95 -16.22 8.70
N ALA A 38 -34.66 -16.26 8.36
CA ALA A 38 -34.05 -15.44 7.31
C ALA A 38 -32.70 -16.03 6.86
N SER A 39 -32.41 -16.04 5.56
CA SER A 39 -31.07 -16.31 5.05
C SER A 39 -30.79 -15.52 3.77
N ASN A 40 -29.56 -15.03 3.63
CA ASN A 40 -29.11 -14.38 2.40
C ASN A 40 -27.57 -14.22 2.36
N SER A 41 -27.05 -13.87 1.20
CA SER A 41 -25.68 -13.42 0.99
C SER A 41 -25.66 -11.91 0.81
N ILE A 42 -24.93 -11.19 1.67
CA ILE A 42 -24.64 -9.78 1.47
C ILE A 42 -23.34 -9.66 0.68
N ILE A 43 -23.39 -9.07 -0.51
CA ILE A 43 -22.21 -8.85 -1.36
C ILE A 43 -21.88 -7.38 -1.38
N PHE A 44 -20.66 -6.99 -1.01
CA PHE A 44 -20.27 -5.59 -0.98
C PHE A 44 -18.97 -5.33 -1.72
N SER A 45 -18.86 -4.13 -2.27
CA SER A 45 -17.71 -3.77 -3.13
C SER A 45 -16.37 -3.93 -2.38
N GLU A 46 -15.29 -4.22 -3.10
CA GLU A 46 -13.93 -4.22 -2.54
C GLU A 46 -13.57 -2.92 -1.81
N TYR A 47 -12.65 -3.03 -0.84
CA TYR A 47 -12.05 -1.87 -0.19
C TYR A 47 -10.98 -1.22 -1.07
N ILE A 48 -11.12 0.09 -1.29
CA ILE A 48 -10.19 0.88 -2.10
C ILE A 48 -8.88 1.11 -1.33
N LYS A 49 -7.74 0.92 -2.00
CA LYS A 49 -6.41 1.21 -1.45
C LYS A 49 -6.33 2.70 -1.06
N ALA A 50 -6.35 2.99 0.24
CA ALA A 50 -6.11 4.33 0.79
C ALA A 50 -4.76 4.94 0.36
N GLU A 51 -3.88 4.12 -0.22
CA GLU A 51 -2.60 4.50 -0.81
C GLU A 51 -2.75 5.45 -2.01
N ASP A 52 -3.61 5.16 -2.99
CA ASP A 52 -3.71 5.98 -4.20
C ASP A 52 -4.26 7.37 -3.88
N ARG A 53 -5.32 7.43 -3.06
CA ARG A 53 -5.84 8.69 -2.52
C ARG A 53 -4.74 9.49 -1.81
N ARG A 54 -3.88 8.82 -1.04
CA ARG A 54 -2.76 9.45 -0.32
C ARG A 54 -1.71 9.98 -1.30
N LYS A 55 -1.34 9.21 -2.33
CA LYS A 55 -0.40 9.61 -3.39
C LYS A 55 -0.91 10.85 -4.15
N PHE A 56 -2.15 10.83 -4.63
CA PHE A 56 -2.76 11.98 -5.32
C PHE A 56 -2.87 13.21 -4.41
N ARG A 57 -3.31 13.05 -3.16
CA ARG A 57 -3.38 14.16 -2.20
C ARG A 57 -1.99 14.76 -1.92
N SER A 58 -0.97 13.92 -1.77
CA SER A 58 0.41 14.36 -1.58
C SER A 58 0.91 15.13 -2.81
N GLY A 59 0.68 14.60 -4.01
CA GLY A 59 1.00 15.25 -5.27
C GLY A 59 0.33 16.62 -5.42
N ARG A 60 -0.98 16.73 -5.11
CA ARG A 60 -1.71 18.01 -5.14
C ARG A 60 -1.11 19.03 -4.18
N ARG A 61 -0.88 18.66 -2.91
CA ARG A 61 -0.26 19.56 -1.93
C ARG A 61 1.14 20.00 -2.36
N ARG A 62 1.94 19.11 -2.94
CA ARG A 62 3.27 19.44 -3.47
C ARG A 62 3.17 20.47 -4.60
N ASN A 63 2.25 20.25 -5.55
CA ASN A 63 2.05 21.15 -6.70
C ASN A 63 1.51 22.52 -6.26
N GLU A 64 0.51 22.54 -5.37
CA GLU A 64 -0.05 23.75 -4.79
C GLU A 64 1.02 24.59 -4.08
N ARG A 65 1.80 23.97 -3.19
CA ARG A 65 2.88 24.66 -2.47
C ARG A 65 3.98 25.16 -3.40
N ASN A 66 4.33 24.38 -4.43
CA ASN A 66 5.29 24.81 -5.44
C ASN A 66 4.77 26.02 -6.23
N SER A 67 3.49 26.01 -6.61
CA SER A 67 2.84 27.13 -7.30
C SER A 67 2.82 28.38 -6.41
N ARG A 68 2.36 28.25 -5.15
CA ARG A 68 2.29 29.34 -4.18
C ARG A 68 3.66 29.96 -3.95
N ARG A 69 4.71 29.17 -3.72
CA ARG A 69 6.08 29.68 -3.54
C ARG A 69 6.55 30.48 -4.77
N LYS A 70 6.31 29.96 -5.99
CA LYS A 70 6.68 30.68 -7.22
C LYS A 70 5.89 31.97 -7.40
N GLU A 71 4.63 32.01 -6.99
CA GLU A 71 3.83 33.23 -6.99
C GLU A 71 4.35 34.26 -5.99
N ILE A 72 4.70 33.82 -4.77
CA ILE A 72 5.25 34.69 -3.73
C ILE A 72 6.56 35.32 -4.19
N VAL A 73 7.46 34.55 -4.81
CA VAL A 73 8.71 35.16 -5.31
C VAL A 73 8.45 36.12 -6.47
N ARG A 74 7.48 35.84 -7.35
CA ARG A 74 7.10 36.79 -8.41
C ARG A 74 6.53 38.11 -7.85
N LYS A 75 5.75 38.03 -6.77
CA LYS A 75 5.27 39.21 -6.03
C LYS A 75 6.44 39.96 -5.40
N LEU A 76 7.30 39.25 -4.68
CA LEU A 76 8.50 39.83 -4.07
C LEU A 76 9.40 40.55 -5.09
N LEU A 77 9.59 39.96 -6.27
CA LEU A 77 10.35 40.58 -7.35
C LEU A 77 9.72 41.87 -7.87
N CYS A 78 8.39 41.93 -7.91
CA CYS A 78 7.64 43.11 -8.33
C CYS A 78 7.65 44.20 -7.23
N ASP A 79 7.46 43.80 -5.97
CA ASP A 79 7.44 44.70 -4.80
C ASP A 79 8.78 45.43 -4.62
N PHE A 80 9.89 44.79 -4.98
CA PHE A 80 11.23 45.39 -4.98
C PHE A 80 11.60 46.09 -6.30
N GLY A 81 10.69 46.19 -7.26
CA GLY A 81 10.89 46.95 -8.50
C GLY A 81 11.89 46.33 -9.49
N PHE A 82 12.13 45.02 -9.41
CA PHE A 82 12.95 44.29 -10.41
C PHE A 82 12.18 44.01 -11.69
N THR A 83 10.84 44.03 -11.65
CA THR A 83 9.99 43.68 -12.78
C THR A 83 8.59 44.29 -12.59
N ASP A 84 7.82 44.35 -13.68
CA ASP A 84 6.45 44.84 -13.67
C ASP A 84 5.42 43.75 -13.33
N LYS A 85 4.14 44.11 -13.29
CA LYS A 85 3.04 43.17 -12.99
C LYS A 85 2.87 42.06 -14.04
N SER A 86 3.51 42.16 -15.21
CA SER A 86 3.42 41.13 -16.26
C SER A 86 4.03 39.80 -15.84
N ILE A 87 5.00 39.78 -14.91
CA ILE A 87 5.52 38.52 -14.35
C ILE A 87 4.43 37.77 -13.57
N ILE A 88 3.46 38.47 -12.99
CA ILE A 88 2.38 37.90 -12.20
C ILE A 88 1.23 37.47 -13.13
N THR A 89 0.79 38.36 -14.01
CA THR A 89 -0.38 38.16 -14.89
C THR A 89 -0.09 37.29 -16.11
N GLN A 90 1.13 37.35 -16.67
CA GLN A 90 1.54 36.61 -17.87
C GLN A 90 2.96 35.98 -17.73
N PRO A 91 3.23 35.19 -16.67
CA PRO A 91 4.57 34.67 -16.35
C PRO A 91 5.25 33.92 -17.50
N ILE A 92 4.48 33.11 -18.25
CA ILE A 92 5.02 32.30 -19.33
C ILE A 92 5.55 33.20 -20.46
N LYS A 93 4.77 34.23 -20.83
CA LYS A 93 5.16 35.17 -21.89
C LYS A 93 6.39 35.98 -21.48
N TYR A 94 6.41 36.46 -20.22
CA TYR A 94 7.54 37.19 -19.64
C TYR A 94 8.85 36.37 -19.71
N PHE A 95 8.87 35.17 -19.12
CA PHE A 95 10.08 34.34 -19.12
C PHE A 95 10.47 33.81 -20.51
N ASN A 96 9.51 33.55 -21.39
CA ASN A 96 9.82 33.13 -22.76
C ASN A 96 10.55 34.23 -23.54
N LYS A 97 10.15 35.50 -23.37
CA LYS A 97 10.82 36.66 -24.00
C LYS A 97 12.30 36.71 -23.61
N ILE A 98 12.60 36.54 -22.31
CA ILE A 98 13.98 36.61 -21.78
C ILE A 98 14.79 35.38 -22.18
N SER A 99 14.18 34.18 -22.16
CA SER A 99 14.89 32.92 -22.39
C SER A 99 15.43 32.71 -23.81
N LYS A 100 14.94 33.48 -24.81
CA LYS A 100 15.38 33.32 -26.21
C LYS A 100 16.87 33.59 -26.40
N ASN A 101 17.44 34.53 -25.65
CA ASN A 101 18.79 35.03 -25.88
C ASN A 101 19.72 34.83 -24.67
N LYS A 102 19.26 34.20 -23.58
CA LYS A 102 20.03 34.11 -22.33
C LYS A 102 20.00 32.69 -21.74
N ASN A 103 21.15 32.23 -21.27
CA ASN A 103 21.28 30.97 -20.53
C ASN A 103 21.36 31.26 -19.02
N PRO A 104 20.41 30.79 -18.20
CA PRO A 104 20.39 31.13 -16.79
C PRO A 104 21.59 30.58 -16.01
N TYR A 105 22.19 29.47 -16.44
CA TYR A 105 23.39 28.91 -15.79
C TYR A 105 24.61 29.80 -16.01
N VAL A 106 24.80 30.25 -17.25
CA VAL A 106 25.89 31.17 -17.62
C VAL A 106 25.71 32.54 -16.95
N LEU A 107 24.49 33.07 -16.87
CA LEU A 107 24.24 34.33 -16.17
C LEU A 107 24.62 34.25 -14.69
N ARG A 108 24.29 33.15 -14.01
CA ARG A 108 24.67 32.94 -12.60
C ARG A 108 26.18 32.86 -12.43
N GLU A 109 26.86 32.16 -13.33
CA GLU A 109 28.33 32.07 -13.32
C GLU A 109 28.98 33.45 -13.52
N LEU A 110 28.54 34.20 -14.53
CA LEU A 110 29.06 35.54 -14.81
C LEU A 110 28.82 36.51 -13.65
N ALA A 111 27.65 36.43 -13.01
CA ALA A 111 27.33 37.25 -11.85
C ALA A 111 28.31 37.02 -10.70
N VAL A 112 28.55 35.76 -10.34
CA VAL A 112 29.50 35.38 -9.28
C VAL A 112 30.94 35.74 -9.66
N LYS A 113 31.28 35.74 -10.95
CA LYS A 113 32.56 36.24 -11.47
C LYS A 113 32.68 37.78 -11.51
N GLY A 114 31.67 38.51 -11.02
CA GLY A 114 31.71 39.97 -10.86
C GLY A 114 30.91 40.78 -11.89
N LYS A 115 30.15 40.14 -12.80
CA LYS A 115 29.28 40.87 -13.73
C LYS A 115 28.06 41.43 -12.98
N ASN A 116 27.83 42.73 -13.07
CA ASN A 116 26.54 43.34 -12.68
C ASN A 116 25.44 42.91 -13.65
N LEU A 117 24.42 42.23 -13.13
CA LEU A 117 23.26 41.81 -13.90
C LEU A 117 22.23 42.92 -13.98
N THR A 118 21.63 43.08 -15.15
CA THR A 118 20.41 43.91 -15.30
C THR A 118 19.24 43.32 -14.52
N LYS A 119 18.21 44.13 -14.23
CA LYS A 119 16.97 43.67 -13.55
C LYS A 119 16.35 42.40 -14.16
N ASP A 120 16.27 42.33 -15.50
CA ASP A 120 15.74 41.17 -16.22
C ASP A 120 16.67 39.94 -16.12
N GLU A 121 18.00 40.13 -16.14
CA GLU A 121 18.97 39.05 -15.99
C GLU A 121 18.96 38.46 -14.59
N PHE A 122 18.96 39.32 -13.57
CA PHE A 122 18.88 38.92 -12.18
C PHE A 122 17.57 38.18 -11.92
N THR A 123 16.44 38.72 -12.38
CA THR A 123 15.12 38.06 -12.30
C THR A 123 15.14 36.67 -12.92
N PHE A 124 15.72 36.52 -14.11
CA PHE A 124 15.78 35.23 -14.79
C PHE A 124 16.74 34.23 -14.12
N ALA A 125 17.91 34.69 -13.70
CA ALA A 125 18.90 33.90 -12.97
C ALA A 125 18.33 33.37 -11.64
N LEU A 126 17.77 34.26 -10.82
CA LEU A 126 17.20 33.90 -9.53
C LEU A 126 15.96 33.01 -9.68
N PHE A 127 15.00 33.39 -10.52
CA PHE A 127 13.74 32.63 -10.64
C PHE A 127 13.93 31.20 -11.15
N THR A 128 14.95 30.97 -11.99
CA THR A 128 15.26 29.63 -12.51
C THR A 128 15.94 28.73 -11.48
N ALA A 129 16.79 29.28 -10.61
CA ALA A 129 17.38 28.57 -9.47
C ALA A 129 16.32 28.17 -8.44
N ILE A 130 15.52 29.13 -7.95
CA ILE A 130 14.48 28.87 -6.92
C ILE A 130 13.36 27.95 -7.41
N SER A 131 13.10 27.94 -8.73
CA SER A 131 12.11 27.07 -9.35
C SER A 131 12.46 25.59 -9.19
N ARG A 132 13.69 25.29 -8.76
CA ARG A 132 14.28 23.95 -8.61
C ARG A 132 15.03 23.84 -7.28
N ARG A 133 14.33 23.96 -6.16
CA ARG A 133 14.92 23.92 -4.80
C ARG A 133 15.54 22.60 -4.31
N GLY A 134 15.92 21.68 -5.21
CA GLY A 134 16.57 20.42 -4.87
C GLY A 134 15.79 19.40 -4.03
N TYR A 135 16.38 18.21 -3.91
CA TYR A 135 15.93 17.16 -3.00
C TYR A 135 16.43 17.42 -1.56
N SER A 136 15.64 17.03 -0.57
CA SER A 136 16.03 17.03 0.84
C SER A 136 15.30 15.89 1.52
N ASN A 137 16.01 15.16 2.37
CA ASN A 137 15.47 14.03 3.09
C ASN A 137 15.26 14.39 4.57
N GLN A 138 14.01 14.68 4.96
CA GLN A 138 13.65 14.95 6.38
C GLN A 138 13.79 13.73 7.30
N PHE A 139 13.99 12.54 6.72
CA PHE A 139 14.25 11.30 7.45
C PHE A 139 15.74 10.96 7.52
N LYS A 140 16.63 11.79 6.96
CA LYS A 140 18.07 11.56 7.03
C LYS A 140 18.53 11.70 8.48
N THR A 141 19.08 10.63 9.03
CA THR A 141 19.91 10.66 10.23
C THR A 141 21.38 10.69 9.78
N GLU A 142 22.29 11.20 10.61
CA GLU A 142 23.75 11.18 10.31
C GLU A 142 24.24 9.76 9.95
N ASP A 143 23.60 8.72 10.52
CA ASP A 143 23.92 7.30 10.28
C ASP A 143 23.24 6.69 9.04
N SER A 144 22.38 7.44 8.34
CA SER A 144 21.67 6.89 7.16
C SER A 144 22.55 6.92 5.91
N LYS A 145 22.93 5.73 5.41
CA LYS A 145 23.59 5.58 4.11
C LYS A 145 22.69 6.13 2.98
N ASP A 146 23.31 6.82 2.02
CA ASP A 146 22.66 7.52 0.91
C ASP A 146 22.19 6.53 -0.19
N ASP A 147 21.33 5.57 0.17
CA ASP A 147 21.04 4.35 -0.61
C ASP A 147 20.05 4.52 -1.79
N GLY A 148 19.59 5.74 -2.05
CA GLY A 148 18.64 6.06 -3.14
C GLY A 148 19.32 6.45 -4.46
N VAL A 149 18.75 6.06 -5.61
CA VAL A 149 19.25 6.45 -6.96
C VAL A 149 19.43 7.98 -7.10
N ILE A 150 18.52 8.75 -6.48
CA ILE A 150 18.61 10.20 -6.41
C ILE A 150 19.81 10.65 -5.55
N ASN A 151 20.03 10.03 -4.39
CA ASN A 151 21.10 10.43 -3.47
C ASN A 151 22.48 10.10 -4.05
N SER A 152 22.63 8.96 -4.71
CA SER A 152 23.86 8.60 -5.42
C SER A 152 24.21 9.62 -6.52
N ALA A 153 23.24 10.00 -7.35
CA ALA A 153 23.45 11.03 -8.37
C ALA A 153 23.79 12.40 -7.76
N ILE A 154 23.13 12.77 -6.65
CA ILE A 154 23.43 13.99 -5.90
C ILE A 154 24.86 13.96 -5.35
N SER A 155 25.29 12.86 -4.74
CA SER A 155 26.64 12.72 -4.19
C SER A 155 27.68 12.88 -5.29
N LYS A 156 27.52 12.16 -6.42
CA LYS A 156 28.42 12.27 -7.57
C LYS A 156 28.52 13.72 -8.08
N ASN A 157 27.39 14.42 -8.19
CA ASN A 157 27.38 15.81 -8.63
C ASN A 157 28.02 16.77 -7.62
N ARG A 158 27.83 16.52 -6.32
CA ARG A 158 28.47 17.28 -5.24
C ARG A 158 29.98 17.08 -5.25
N ASP A 159 30.44 15.85 -5.42
CA ASP A 159 31.87 15.53 -5.47
C ASP A 159 32.50 16.17 -6.71
N PHE A 160 31.86 16.06 -7.88
CA PHE A 160 32.32 16.73 -9.10
C PHE A 160 32.40 18.25 -8.93
N TYR A 161 31.38 18.86 -8.33
CA TYR A 161 31.34 20.29 -8.05
C TYR A 161 32.56 20.73 -7.22
N LYS A 162 32.84 20.01 -6.13
CA LYS A 162 33.97 20.31 -5.23
C LYS A 162 35.33 20.03 -5.87
N GLN A 163 35.49 18.87 -6.50
CA GLN A 163 36.76 18.45 -7.11
C GLN A 163 37.20 19.36 -8.26
N ASN A 164 36.25 19.84 -9.06
CA ASN A 164 36.54 20.73 -10.20
C ASN A 164 36.47 22.22 -9.83
N ASN A 165 36.28 22.54 -8.55
CA ASN A 165 36.20 23.90 -8.02
C ASN A 165 35.31 24.83 -8.86
N LEU A 166 34.13 24.34 -9.26
CA LEU A 166 33.24 25.13 -10.13
C LEU A 166 32.72 26.35 -9.35
N VAL A 167 32.49 27.45 -10.07
CA VAL A 167 32.04 28.71 -9.45
C VAL A 167 30.68 28.58 -8.77
N ILE A 168 29.76 27.82 -9.38
CA ILE A 168 28.43 27.56 -8.85
C ILE A 168 28.05 26.07 -8.98
N PRO A 169 27.29 25.51 -8.03
CA PRO A 169 26.89 24.09 -8.03
C PRO A 169 26.16 23.63 -9.30
N SER A 170 25.27 24.44 -9.87
CA SER A 170 24.41 24.01 -10.99
C SER A 170 25.11 23.89 -12.34
N LEU A 171 26.40 24.28 -12.45
CA LEU A 171 27.20 24.05 -13.65
C LEU A 171 27.41 22.57 -13.94
N VAL A 172 27.44 21.70 -12.92
CA VAL A 172 27.55 20.24 -13.12
C VAL A 172 26.42 19.66 -13.99
N LEU A 173 25.26 20.33 -14.01
CA LEU A 173 24.11 19.93 -14.80
C LEU A 173 24.30 20.17 -16.30
N LEU A 174 25.32 20.96 -16.68
CA LEU A 174 25.68 21.23 -18.06
C LEU A 174 26.69 20.23 -18.62
N ASN A 175 27.39 19.44 -17.81
CA ASN A 175 28.47 18.55 -18.27
C ASN A 175 28.07 17.70 -19.48
N LYS A 176 26.98 16.93 -19.33
CA LYS A 176 26.43 16.10 -20.42
C LYS A 176 26.03 16.93 -21.65
N LYS A 177 25.59 18.17 -21.45
CA LYS A 177 25.26 19.06 -22.56
C LYS A 177 26.53 19.50 -23.29
N THR A 178 27.55 19.94 -22.55
CA THR A 178 28.84 20.38 -23.08
C THR A 178 29.57 19.27 -23.83
N GLU A 179 29.61 18.06 -23.29
CA GLU A 179 30.19 16.88 -23.96
C GLU A 179 29.56 16.65 -25.34
N PHE A 180 28.23 16.62 -25.41
CA PHE A 180 27.52 16.45 -26.67
C PHE A 180 27.68 17.63 -27.62
N GLU A 181 27.72 18.87 -27.11
CA GLU A 181 27.94 20.05 -27.94
C GLU A 181 29.36 20.08 -28.54
N ASN A 182 30.37 19.59 -27.81
CA ASN A 182 31.73 19.40 -28.34
C ASN A 182 31.78 18.38 -29.49
N ASP A 183 30.93 17.34 -29.43
CA ASP A 183 30.76 16.35 -30.51
C ASP A 183 29.89 16.87 -31.68
N GLY A 184 29.50 18.14 -31.66
CA GLY A 184 28.72 18.83 -32.68
C GLY A 184 27.20 18.67 -32.54
N PHE A 185 26.70 18.07 -31.45
CA PHE A 185 25.26 17.93 -31.22
C PHE A 185 24.61 19.22 -30.71
N ILE A 186 23.42 19.51 -31.23
CA ILE A 186 22.56 20.57 -30.69
C ILE A 186 21.37 19.98 -29.92
N ASN A 187 20.48 20.83 -29.40
CA ASN A 187 19.23 20.46 -28.71
C ASN A 187 19.33 19.37 -27.60
N VAL A 188 20.48 19.33 -26.90
CA VAL A 188 20.75 18.44 -25.76
C VAL A 188 19.92 18.84 -24.54
N ALA A 189 19.32 17.85 -23.87
CA ALA A 189 18.42 18.12 -22.75
C ALA A 189 19.17 18.11 -21.41
N ILE A 190 19.06 19.21 -20.65
CA ILE A 190 19.62 19.32 -19.29
C ILE A 190 18.71 18.64 -18.25
N ARG A 191 17.41 18.53 -18.51
CA ARG A 191 16.46 17.99 -17.52
C ARG A 191 16.42 16.47 -17.54
N ASN A 192 16.42 15.90 -16.35
CA ASN A 192 16.10 14.49 -16.09
C ASN A 192 14.80 14.07 -16.78
N LYS A 193 14.82 12.86 -17.36
CA LYS A 193 13.62 12.15 -17.83
C LYS A 193 13.09 11.21 -16.76
N LYS A 194 11.99 10.53 -17.05
CA LYS A 194 11.47 9.46 -16.20
C LYS A 194 12.58 8.43 -15.99
N ASP A 195 12.82 8.06 -14.73
CA ASP A 195 13.81 7.07 -14.29
C ASP A 195 15.29 7.46 -14.53
N ASP A 196 15.57 8.72 -14.92
CA ASP A 196 16.92 9.30 -14.98
C ASP A 196 17.06 10.35 -13.87
N TYR A 197 18.09 10.22 -13.02
CA TYR A 197 18.32 11.11 -11.90
C TYR A 197 19.68 11.82 -11.97
N ASN A 198 20.45 11.64 -13.05
CA ASN A 198 21.84 12.10 -13.15
C ASN A 198 21.99 13.61 -12.95
N ASN A 199 21.04 14.42 -13.42
CA ASN A 199 21.07 15.87 -13.25
C ASN A 199 20.25 16.32 -12.03
N SER A 200 20.54 15.74 -10.87
CA SER A 200 19.91 16.08 -9.58
C SER A 200 20.91 16.74 -8.63
N LEU A 201 20.47 17.79 -7.94
CA LEU A 201 21.18 18.41 -6.82
C LEU A 201 20.29 18.38 -5.58
N ASP A 202 20.93 18.31 -4.43
CA ASP A 202 20.30 18.51 -3.14
C ASP A 202 19.98 19.98 -2.88
N ARG A 203 19.21 20.20 -1.83
CA ARG A 203 18.71 21.51 -1.47
C ARG A 203 19.82 22.46 -0.99
N GLU A 204 20.81 21.96 -0.26
CA GLU A 204 21.89 22.76 0.30
C GLU A 204 22.71 23.40 -0.83
N LEU A 205 23.07 22.65 -1.87
CA LEU A 205 23.76 23.19 -3.05
C LEU A 205 22.95 24.25 -3.80
N TRP A 206 21.62 24.08 -3.91
CA TRP A 206 20.78 25.12 -4.50
C TRP A 206 20.70 26.37 -3.62
N GLN A 207 20.76 26.22 -2.30
CA GLN A 207 20.77 27.33 -1.35
C GLN A 207 22.09 28.10 -1.43
N GLU A 208 23.22 27.39 -1.36
CA GLU A 208 24.57 27.95 -1.54
C GLU A 208 24.66 28.76 -2.83
N GLU A 209 24.12 28.24 -3.95
CA GLU A 209 24.15 28.95 -5.22
C GLU A 209 23.32 30.25 -5.20
N VAL A 210 22.13 30.23 -4.59
CA VAL A 210 21.29 31.42 -4.48
C VAL A 210 21.96 32.46 -3.59
N GLU A 211 22.57 32.05 -2.49
CA GLU A 211 23.32 32.95 -1.59
C GLU A 211 24.51 33.60 -2.33
N LYS A 212 25.32 32.81 -3.05
CA LYS A 212 26.40 33.31 -3.91
C LYS A 212 25.91 34.33 -4.95
N LEU A 213 24.79 34.03 -5.62
CA LEU A 213 24.20 34.95 -6.60
C LEU A 213 23.79 36.27 -5.93
N LEU A 214 23.11 36.22 -4.80
CA LEU A 214 22.68 37.42 -4.06
C LEU A 214 23.88 38.25 -3.61
N GLU A 215 24.87 37.61 -2.99
CA GLU A 215 26.05 38.26 -2.45
C GLU A 215 26.89 38.92 -3.55
N SER A 216 27.01 38.29 -4.72
CA SER A 216 27.70 38.87 -5.87
C SER A 216 27.03 40.14 -6.42
N GLN A 217 25.75 40.34 -6.13
CA GLN A 217 24.94 41.46 -6.64
C GLN A 217 24.62 42.50 -5.57
N GLN A 218 25.12 42.37 -4.34
CA GLN A 218 24.77 43.26 -3.22
C GLN A 218 25.11 44.74 -3.47
N ASN A 219 26.16 45.00 -4.26
CA ASN A 219 26.64 46.36 -4.61
C ASN A 219 26.14 46.84 -5.98
N ASN A 220 25.23 46.10 -6.62
CA ASN A 220 24.67 46.48 -7.91
C ASN A 220 23.54 47.52 -7.71
N ILE A 221 23.87 48.79 -7.96
CA ILE A 221 22.96 49.94 -7.76
C ILE A 221 21.69 49.85 -8.63
N GLU A 222 21.74 49.13 -9.77
CA GLU A 222 20.54 48.89 -10.59
C GLU A 222 19.51 48.00 -9.87
N LEU A 223 19.98 47.12 -8.97
CA LEU A 223 19.15 46.18 -8.22
C LEU A 223 18.81 46.71 -6.83
N PHE A 224 19.80 47.19 -6.09
CA PHE A 224 19.64 47.60 -4.70
C PHE A 224 20.16 49.03 -4.50
N GLU A 225 19.27 49.92 -4.08
CA GLU A 225 19.63 51.31 -3.76
C GLU A 225 20.58 51.40 -2.56
N ASN A 226 20.44 50.48 -1.60
CA ASN A 226 21.27 50.43 -0.40
C ASN A 226 21.33 49.00 0.19
N LYS A 227 22.23 48.80 1.15
CA LYS A 227 22.44 47.51 1.84
C LYS A 227 21.20 47.04 2.60
N GLU A 228 20.42 47.95 3.16
CA GLU A 228 19.20 47.61 3.91
C GLU A 228 18.13 46.97 3.02
N LYS A 229 17.93 47.50 1.80
CA LYS A 229 17.03 46.89 0.80
C LYS A 229 17.51 45.50 0.39
N TYR A 230 18.81 45.32 0.20
CA TYR A 230 19.40 44.00 -0.08
C TYR A 230 19.11 42.99 1.04
N GLU A 231 19.43 43.34 2.30
CA GLU A 231 19.21 42.45 3.44
C GLU A 231 17.72 42.13 3.63
N THR A 232 16.85 43.12 3.45
CA THR A 232 15.39 42.92 3.51
C THR A 232 14.91 41.96 2.43
N PHE A 233 15.42 42.08 1.20
CA PHE A 233 15.09 41.15 0.11
C PHE A 233 15.61 39.73 0.40
N LYS A 234 16.88 39.60 0.80
CA LYS A 234 17.53 38.32 1.14
C LYS A 234 16.75 37.61 2.25
N ASN A 235 16.41 38.31 3.33
CA ASN A 235 15.65 37.76 4.44
C ASN A 235 14.24 37.31 4.01
N LYS A 236 13.48 38.18 3.33
CA LYS A 236 12.14 37.83 2.82
C LYS A 236 12.14 36.63 1.85
N LEU A 237 13.22 36.47 1.08
CA LEU A 237 13.37 35.34 0.17
C LEU A 237 13.72 34.03 0.90
N LEU A 238 14.73 34.06 1.78
CA LEU A 238 15.31 32.87 2.42
C LEU A 238 14.51 32.38 3.63
N HIS A 239 13.91 33.28 4.40
CA HIS A 239 13.14 32.98 5.62
C HIS A 239 11.64 33.22 5.46
N GLY A 240 11.24 33.92 4.40
CA GLY A 240 9.85 34.13 4.05
C GLY A 240 9.32 35.50 4.41
N VAL A 241 8.08 35.78 3.98
CA VAL A 241 7.45 37.11 4.12
C VAL A 241 6.52 37.21 5.34
N ASN A 242 6.08 36.08 5.89
CA ASN A 242 5.27 35.94 7.11
C ASN A 242 5.15 34.46 7.51
N GLU A 243 4.51 34.18 8.64
CA GLU A 243 4.23 32.83 9.16
C GLU A 243 3.56 31.87 8.14
N ASN A 244 2.80 32.41 7.18
CA ASN A 244 2.09 31.66 6.16
C ASN A 244 2.86 31.55 4.83
N SER A 245 4.06 32.13 4.79
CA SER A 245 4.97 32.12 3.65
C SER A 245 6.39 31.78 4.09
N LEU A 246 6.66 30.50 4.30
CA LEU A 246 7.99 29.97 4.54
C LEU A 246 9.00 30.37 3.45
N GLY A 247 10.28 30.37 3.82
CA GLY A 247 11.40 30.58 2.92
C GLY A 247 11.45 29.65 1.71
N ILE A 248 12.17 30.03 0.66
CA ILE A 248 12.20 29.26 -0.60
C ILE A 248 12.69 27.81 -0.44
N PHE A 249 13.63 27.59 0.49
CA PHE A 249 14.22 26.28 0.79
C PHE A 249 13.53 25.56 1.97
N GLU A 250 12.72 26.26 2.75
CA GLU A 250 12.05 25.70 3.91
C GLU A 250 10.94 24.70 3.55
N GLN A 251 10.70 23.77 4.46
CA GLN A 251 9.68 22.73 4.32
C GLN A 251 8.96 22.56 5.65
N ARG A 252 7.65 22.36 5.58
CA ARG A 252 6.85 22.12 6.78
C ARG A 252 7.39 20.91 7.55
N PRO A 253 7.44 20.97 8.89
CA PRO A 253 7.91 19.85 9.70
C PRO A 253 7.01 18.63 9.53
N LEU A 254 7.59 17.46 9.84
CA LEU A 254 6.82 16.22 9.92
C LEU A 254 5.80 16.33 11.06
N LYS A 255 4.64 15.72 10.87
CA LYS A 255 3.62 15.66 11.92
C LYS A 255 4.08 14.74 13.05
N SER A 256 3.66 15.07 14.26
CA SER A 256 3.72 14.16 15.41
C SER A 256 2.98 12.85 15.09
N MET A 257 3.53 11.74 15.60
CA MET A 257 2.92 10.41 15.55
C MET A 257 2.04 10.12 16.76
N GLU A 258 1.87 11.10 17.65
CA GLU A 258 1.09 11.00 18.88
C GLU A 258 -0.32 10.43 18.68
N ASP A 259 -1.05 10.88 17.65
CA ASP A 259 -2.42 10.40 17.35
C ASP A 259 -2.45 8.94 16.88
N MET A 260 -1.29 8.36 16.54
CA MET A 260 -1.16 6.96 16.13
C MET A 260 -0.88 6.03 17.31
N VAL A 261 -0.61 6.58 18.49
CA VAL A 261 -0.39 5.80 19.71
C VAL A 261 -1.74 5.29 20.23
N GLY A 262 -1.86 3.97 20.37
CA GLY A 262 -3.07 3.35 20.90
C GLY A 262 -3.30 3.68 22.38
N TYR A 263 -4.55 3.58 22.82
CA TYR A 263 -4.91 3.69 24.23
C TYR A 263 -4.70 2.36 24.96
N CYS A 264 -4.55 2.45 26.28
CA CYS A 264 -4.54 1.30 27.17
C CYS A 264 -5.84 0.50 27.04
N SER A 265 -5.79 -0.83 27.18
CA SER A 265 -6.99 -1.68 27.14
C SER A 265 -7.96 -1.40 28.30
N PHE A 266 -7.44 -1.00 29.47
CA PHE A 266 -8.24 -0.68 30.66
C PHE A 266 -8.67 0.80 30.64
N TYR A 267 -7.73 1.72 30.46
CA TYR A 267 -7.95 3.16 30.26
C TYR A 267 -8.09 3.52 28.78
N ASN A 268 -9.07 2.93 28.11
CA ASN A 268 -9.24 3.06 26.67
C ASN A 268 -9.81 4.43 26.24
N ALA A 269 -9.98 4.64 24.93
CA ALA A 269 -10.47 5.91 24.38
C ALA A 269 -11.87 6.34 24.85
N TYR A 270 -12.67 5.42 25.40
CA TYR A 270 -14.03 5.68 25.90
C TYR A 270 -14.11 5.63 27.44
N HIS A 271 -12.97 5.46 28.12
CA HIS A 271 -12.90 5.53 29.57
C HIS A 271 -13.06 6.99 30.03
N LYS A 272 -13.55 7.23 31.26
CA LYS A 272 -13.69 8.59 31.82
C LYS A 272 -12.36 9.35 31.91
N ASN A 273 -11.28 8.60 32.10
CA ASN A 273 -9.90 9.09 32.07
C ASN A 273 -9.09 8.29 31.02
N PRO A 274 -9.13 8.65 29.72
CA PRO A 274 -8.42 7.93 28.66
C PRO A 274 -6.90 8.06 28.80
N GLN A 275 -6.17 6.96 28.69
CA GLN A 275 -4.71 6.96 28.80
C GLN A 275 -4.03 6.28 27.61
N LYS A 276 -3.04 6.93 27.02
CA LYS A 276 -2.21 6.35 25.96
C LYS A 276 -1.28 5.28 26.51
N ARG A 277 -0.87 4.36 25.63
CA ARG A 277 0.12 3.32 25.95
C ARG A 277 1.47 3.95 26.26
N VAL A 278 2.16 3.40 27.27
CA VAL A 278 3.50 3.86 27.66
C VAL A 278 4.59 3.21 26.81
N ALA A 279 5.72 3.89 26.63
CA ALA A 279 6.89 3.33 25.99
C ALA A 279 7.49 2.18 26.82
N LYS A 280 7.95 1.10 26.18
CA LYS A 280 8.54 -0.07 26.87
C LYS A 280 9.82 0.29 27.64
N SER A 281 10.55 1.30 27.18
CA SER A 281 11.78 1.82 27.78
C SER A 281 11.53 2.71 29.01
N ASN A 282 10.28 3.01 29.35
CA ASN A 282 9.98 3.75 30.56
C ASN A 282 10.30 2.88 31.80
N ILE A 283 10.89 3.49 32.83
CA ILE A 283 11.28 2.86 34.10
C ILE A 283 10.17 1.96 34.68
N SER A 284 8.94 2.47 34.79
CA SER A 284 7.81 1.68 35.30
C SER A 284 7.46 0.51 34.39
N SER A 285 7.53 0.70 33.07
CA SER A 285 7.26 -0.38 32.11
C SER A 285 8.29 -1.50 32.20
N ILE A 286 9.56 -1.16 32.42
CA ILE A 286 10.65 -2.12 32.61
C ILE A 286 10.41 -2.90 33.90
N GLU A 287 10.21 -2.20 35.03
CA GLU A 287 9.95 -2.83 36.33
C GLU A 287 8.76 -3.80 36.27
N PHE A 288 7.64 -3.34 35.70
CA PHE A 288 6.43 -4.13 35.58
C PHE A 288 6.65 -5.40 34.76
N THR A 289 7.37 -5.29 33.64
CA THR A 289 7.67 -6.44 32.78
C THR A 289 8.54 -7.46 33.51
N LEU A 290 9.56 -7.00 34.25
CA LEU A 290 10.45 -7.88 35.01
C LEU A 290 9.70 -8.60 36.15
N ARG A 291 8.93 -7.86 36.96
CA ARG A 291 8.13 -8.47 38.05
C ARG A 291 7.17 -9.51 37.51
N GLN A 292 6.40 -9.16 36.47
CA GLN A 292 5.45 -10.08 35.85
C GLN A 292 6.15 -11.31 35.26
N ARG A 293 7.33 -11.14 34.64
CA ARG A 293 8.09 -12.26 34.08
C ARG A 293 8.61 -13.19 35.15
N ILE A 294 9.17 -12.66 36.24
CA ILE A 294 9.67 -13.44 37.37
C ILE A 294 8.53 -14.21 38.03
N GLU A 295 7.40 -13.54 38.27
CA GLU A 295 6.22 -14.14 38.90
C GLU A 295 5.66 -15.30 38.06
N ASN A 296 5.47 -15.09 36.76
CA ASN A 296 4.97 -16.13 35.84
C ASN A 296 5.96 -17.29 35.64
N SER A 297 7.20 -17.16 36.12
CA SER A 297 8.26 -18.15 35.95
C SER A 297 8.71 -18.78 37.26
N LYS A 298 8.00 -18.57 38.39
CA LYS A 298 8.43 -19.04 39.73
C LYS A 298 8.88 -20.50 39.75
N GLU A 299 8.12 -21.39 39.12
CA GLU A 299 8.41 -22.85 39.05
C GLU A 299 9.48 -23.22 38.00
N LEU A 300 9.88 -22.26 37.17
CA LEU A 300 10.85 -22.45 36.08
C LEU A 300 12.22 -21.85 36.41
N ILE A 301 12.37 -21.21 37.57
CA ILE A 301 13.65 -20.64 38.00
C ILE A 301 14.50 -21.76 38.60
N TYR A 302 15.74 -21.87 38.14
CA TYR A 302 16.65 -22.93 38.53
C TYR A 302 18.10 -22.44 38.57
N ASN A 303 18.92 -23.19 39.29
CA ASN A 303 20.37 -23.01 39.30
C ASN A 303 20.99 -23.88 38.20
N ASP A 304 21.71 -23.29 37.25
CA ASP A 304 22.22 -23.99 36.07
C ASP A 304 23.41 -24.91 36.34
N LYS A 305 24.06 -24.82 37.51
CA LYS A 305 25.13 -25.74 37.93
C LYS A 305 24.60 -26.98 38.64
N THR A 306 23.57 -26.80 39.46
CA THR A 306 23.01 -27.89 40.28
C THR A 306 21.74 -28.51 39.69
N GLU A 307 21.15 -27.85 38.69
CA GLU A 307 19.84 -28.17 38.09
C GLU A 307 18.67 -28.16 39.08
N LEU A 308 18.88 -27.65 40.29
CA LEU A 308 17.84 -27.55 41.32
C LEU A 308 16.96 -26.33 41.09
N SER A 309 15.66 -26.48 41.41
CA SER A 309 14.71 -25.37 41.46
C SER A 309 15.17 -24.32 42.46
N TYR A 310 15.05 -23.05 42.10
CA TYR A 310 15.43 -21.93 42.95
C TYR A 310 14.28 -20.93 43.05
N SER A 311 13.93 -20.52 44.27
CA SER A 311 12.87 -19.55 44.55
C SER A 311 13.47 -18.27 45.11
N PRO A 312 13.63 -17.20 44.29
CA PRO A 312 14.17 -15.93 44.77
C PRO A 312 13.29 -15.32 45.85
N THR A 313 13.91 -14.78 46.90
CA THR A 313 13.25 -13.99 47.95
C THR A 313 12.77 -12.63 47.41
N LYS A 314 11.88 -11.97 48.16
CA LYS A 314 11.40 -10.62 47.79
C LYS A 314 12.55 -9.61 47.66
N GLU A 315 13.54 -9.70 48.55
CA GLU A 315 14.72 -8.84 48.54
C GLU A 315 15.60 -9.11 47.32
N GLU A 316 15.86 -10.37 46.99
CA GLU A 316 16.63 -10.75 45.80
C GLU A 316 15.96 -10.30 44.50
N ILE A 317 14.62 -10.37 44.43
CA ILE A 317 13.84 -9.83 43.30
C ILE A 317 13.98 -8.31 43.23
N GLN A 318 13.87 -7.62 44.36
CA GLN A 318 14.01 -6.16 44.42
C GLN A 318 15.41 -5.73 43.96
N ASN A 319 16.46 -6.36 44.51
CA ASN A 319 17.85 -6.10 44.13
C ASN A 319 18.07 -6.37 42.64
N THR A 320 17.53 -7.48 42.11
CA THR A 320 17.60 -7.81 40.69
C THR A 320 17.02 -6.70 39.82
N ILE A 321 15.82 -6.22 40.17
CA ILE A 321 15.12 -5.14 39.45
C ILE A 321 15.91 -3.83 39.55
N GLU A 322 16.38 -3.46 40.74
CA GLU A 322 17.14 -2.23 40.95
C GLU A 322 18.43 -2.19 40.14
N VAL A 323 19.13 -3.32 40.01
CA VAL A 323 20.30 -3.44 39.14
C VAL A 323 19.90 -3.14 37.69
N TRP A 324 18.86 -3.78 37.15
CA TRP A 324 18.41 -3.52 35.77
C TRP A 324 17.92 -2.09 35.52
N LEU A 325 17.33 -1.44 36.53
CA LEU A 325 16.84 -0.07 36.39
C LEU A 325 17.95 0.98 36.52
N LYS A 326 18.81 0.87 37.54
CA LYS A 326 19.78 1.90 37.93
C LYS A 326 21.21 1.64 37.41
N ARG A 327 21.57 0.37 37.16
CA ARG A 327 22.92 -0.05 36.76
C ARG A 327 22.87 -1.26 35.80
N PRO A 328 22.16 -1.14 34.65
CA PRO A 328 21.92 -2.27 33.76
C PRO A 328 23.25 -2.86 33.26
N PRO A 329 23.52 -4.16 33.50
CA PRO A 329 24.78 -4.80 33.11
C PRO A 329 24.89 -5.05 31.60
N THR A 330 23.76 -5.08 30.89
CA THR A 330 23.68 -5.20 29.42
C THR A 330 22.47 -4.45 28.87
N GLN A 331 22.43 -4.23 27.56
CA GLN A 331 21.32 -3.55 26.87
C GLN A 331 20.10 -4.45 26.60
N THR A 332 20.21 -5.76 26.79
CA THR A 332 19.12 -6.72 26.59
C THR A 332 18.96 -7.61 27.81
N ILE A 333 17.72 -7.80 28.25
CA ILE A 333 17.34 -8.71 29.33
C ILE A 333 16.75 -9.98 28.70
N ASN A 334 17.23 -11.14 29.12
CA ASN A 334 16.77 -12.45 28.67
C ASN A 334 16.67 -13.42 29.85
N THR A 335 16.08 -14.60 29.62
CA THR A 335 15.87 -15.61 30.67
C THR A 335 17.15 -16.16 31.28
N LYS A 336 18.30 -16.01 30.60
CA LYS A 336 19.60 -16.52 31.04
C LYS A 336 20.39 -15.50 31.86
N ASN A 337 20.13 -14.20 31.67
CA ASN A 337 20.91 -13.13 32.29
C ASN A 337 20.15 -12.37 33.38
N ILE A 338 18.80 -12.47 33.42
CA ILE A 338 17.95 -11.67 34.31
C ILE A 338 18.42 -11.72 35.77
N PHE A 339 18.82 -12.89 36.28
CA PHE A 339 19.33 -13.06 37.64
C PHE A 339 20.87 -13.10 37.68
N ASP A 340 21.50 -13.90 36.80
CA ASP A 340 22.97 -14.10 36.78
C ASP A 340 23.78 -12.79 36.66
N LYS A 341 23.35 -11.87 35.81
CA LYS A 341 24.02 -10.57 35.64
C LYS A 341 23.63 -9.55 36.69
N ALA A 342 22.57 -9.82 37.46
CA ALA A 342 22.09 -8.94 38.53
C ALA A 342 22.63 -9.31 39.92
N GLY A 343 23.49 -10.33 40.02
CA GLY A 343 24.18 -10.72 41.26
C GLY A 343 23.89 -12.15 41.71
N LEU A 344 22.76 -12.73 41.30
CA LEU A 344 22.39 -14.11 41.60
C LEU A 344 23.01 -15.08 40.58
N LYS A 345 24.31 -15.33 40.76
CA LYS A 345 25.10 -16.17 39.85
C LYS A 345 24.47 -17.54 39.64
N ASN A 346 24.52 -18.03 38.41
CA ASN A 346 24.03 -19.35 38.01
C ASN A 346 22.49 -19.49 38.04
N ILE A 347 21.74 -18.45 38.40
CA ILE A 347 20.27 -18.51 38.43
C ILE A 347 19.69 -18.08 37.07
N LYS A 348 18.79 -18.91 36.51
CA LYS A 348 18.18 -18.72 35.18
C LYS A 348 16.71 -19.11 35.17
N ILE A 349 15.96 -18.65 34.17
CA ILE A 349 14.60 -19.09 33.88
C ILE A 349 14.64 -20.14 32.76
N LYS A 350 14.11 -21.34 33.04
CA LYS A 350 13.99 -22.43 32.07
C LYS A 350 12.98 -22.05 30.99
N VAL A 351 13.37 -22.22 29.73
CA VAL A 351 12.53 -22.03 28.55
C VAL A 351 12.80 -23.17 27.58
N SER A 352 11.78 -23.58 26.83
CA SER A 352 11.95 -24.56 25.75
C SER A 352 13.02 -24.06 24.75
N GLU A 353 13.86 -24.97 24.26
CA GLU A 353 14.90 -24.65 23.25
C GLU A 353 14.35 -23.96 21.99
N LYS A 354 13.05 -24.13 21.70
CA LYS A 354 12.35 -23.54 20.54
C LYS A 354 11.74 -22.14 20.81
N GLN A 355 11.86 -21.59 22.03
CA GLN A 355 11.28 -20.31 22.44
C GLN A 355 12.33 -19.18 22.50
N ASP A 356 11.93 -17.96 22.16
CA ASP A 356 12.77 -16.76 22.32
C ASP A 356 13.04 -16.52 23.81
N ASP A 357 14.31 -16.36 24.17
CA ASP A 357 14.75 -16.09 25.55
C ASP A 357 14.72 -14.60 25.89
N THR A 358 14.52 -13.71 24.92
CA THR A 358 14.49 -12.25 25.12
C THR A 358 13.26 -11.81 25.91
N ILE A 359 13.48 -11.05 26.98
CA ILE A 359 12.45 -10.45 27.82
C ILE A 359 12.22 -8.99 27.40
N LEU A 360 13.27 -8.18 27.34
CA LEU A 360 13.17 -6.77 26.99
C LEU A 360 14.50 -6.23 26.39
N ASP A 361 14.38 -5.31 25.44
CA ASP A 361 15.48 -4.46 24.96
C ASP A 361 15.42 -3.13 25.71
N ILE A 362 16.44 -2.85 26.52
CA ILE A 362 16.57 -1.64 27.34
C ILE A 362 17.64 -0.68 26.79
N LYS A 363 18.09 -0.83 25.54
CA LYS A 363 19.14 0.03 24.95
C LYS A 363 18.84 1.53 25.13
N LEU A 364 17.62 1.94 24.79
CA LEU A 364 17.18 3.33 24.93
C LEU A 364 17.19 3.77 26.40
N HIS A 365 16.75 2.91 27.33
CA HIS A 365 16.79 3.22 28.76
C HIS A 365 18.22 3.41 29.26
N SER A 366 19.14 2.52 28.87
CA SER A 366 20.56 2.63 29.22
C SER A 366 21.19 3.93 28.71
N GLN A 367 20.90 4.34 27.48
CA GLN A 367 21.37 5.61 26.91
C GLN A 367 20.82 6.82 27.69
N LEU A 368 19.51 6.83 27.97
CA LEU A 368 18.88 7.92 28.72
C LEU A 368 19.44 8.00 30.14
N LEU A 369 19.58 6.86 30.82
CA LEU A 369 20.15 6.80 32.16
C LEU A 369 21.56 7.40 32.23
N GLU A 370 22.42 7.09 31.25
CA GLU A 370 23.77 7.66 31.15
C GLU A 370 23.74 9.18 30.94
N ILE A 371 22.89 9.65 30.01
CA ILE A 371 22.74 11.10 29.73
C ILE A 371 22.27 11.85 30.97
N PHE A 372 21.21 11.38 31.64
CA PHE A 372 20.66 12.06 32.82
C PHE A 372 21.60 11.96 34.03
N LYS A 373 22.34 10.86 34.19
CA LYS A 373 23.36 10.73 35.25
C LYS A 373 24.48 11.77 35.06
N ASN A 374 24.95 11.95 33.82
CA ASN A 374 25.99 12.94 33.51
C ASN A 374 25.50 14.38 33.72
N ALA A 375 24.21 14.63 33.49
CA ALA A 375 23.57 15.92 33.76
C ALA A 375 23.15 16.12 35.23
N ASN A 376 23.44 15.16 36.13
CA ASN A 376 23.02 15.17 37.54
C ASN A 376 21.49 15.30 37.74
N ILE A 377 20.71 14.65 36.87
CA ILE A 377 19.25 14.67 36.88
C ILE A 377 18.73 13.34 37.41
N ASP A 378 18.04 13.40 38.55
CA ASP A 378 17.36 12.24 39.12
C ASP A 378 16.02 11.95 38.39
N ILE A 379 16.00 10.90 37.58
CA ILE A 379 14.83 10.45 36.81
C ILE A 379 13.91 9.47 37.57
N PHE A 380 14.30 9.03 38.77
CA PHE A 380 13.53 8.06 39.54
C PHE A 380 12.55 8.72 40.49
N GLU A 381 12.94 9.83 41.13
CA GLU A 381 12.11 10.53 42.11
C GLU A 381 11.84 11.97 41.67
N LYS A 382 12.87 12.84 41.67
CA LYS A 382 12.68 14.30 41.49
C LYS A 382 12.15 14.70 40.12
N HIS A 383 12.67 14.12 39.03
CA HIS A 383 12.38 14.54 37.66
C HIS A 383 11.66 13.46 36.83
N ARG A 384 10.95 12.54 37.49
CA ARG A 384 10.28 11.40 36.84
C ARG A 384 9.24 11.82 35.78
N GLU A 385 8.50 12.91 36.04
CA GLU A 385 7.51 13.43 35.10
C GLU A 385 8.16 14.03 33.84
N LEU A 386 9.22 14.82 34.03
CA LEU A 386 10.00 15.41 32.93
C LEU A 386 10.60 14.29 32.06
N TYR A 387 11.23 13.29 32.67
CA TYR A 387 11.75 12.10 31.99
C TYR A 387 10.68 11.42 31.13
N THR A 388 9.48 11.20 31.69
CA THR A 388 8.37 10.56 30.99
C THR A 388 7.94 11.37 29.76
N LYS A 389 7.78 12.69 29.92
CA LYS A 389 7.41 13.59 28.82
C LYS A 389 8.49 13.67 27.73
N ILE A 390 9.77 13.66 28.11
CA ILE A 390 10.89 13.62 27.16
C ILE A 390 10.85 12.33 26.33
N LEU A 391 10.64 11.19 26.99
CA LEU A 391 10.54 9.89 26.32
C LEU A 391 9.37 9.85 25.33
N GLU A 392 8.23 10.48 25.67
CA GLU A 392 7.12 10.66 24.73
C GLU A 392 7.54 11.48 23.51
N LYS A 393 8.23 12.61 23.66
CA LYS A 393 8.67 13.43 22.51
C LYS A 393 9.67 12.68 21.64
N ILE A 394 10.58 11.92 22.23
CA ILE A 394 11.50 11.03 21.52
C ILE A 394 10.71 10.05 20.64
N HIS A 395 9.63 9.44 21.13
CA HIS A 395 8.84 8.51 20.33
C HIS A 395 7.83 9.18 19.37
N TYR A 396 7.30 10.35 19.70
CA TYR A 396 6.27 11.04 18.91
C TYR A 396 6.85 11.72 17.67
N PHE A 397 8.13 12.09 17.69
CA PHE A 397 8.80 12.76 16.57
C PHE A 397 9.90 11.90 15.97
N VAL A 398 10.15 12.05 14.67
CA VAL A 398 11.18 11.28 13.94
C VAL A 398 12.43 12.11 13.70
N ASN A 399 12.27 13.41 13.41
CA ASN A 399 13.38 14.31 13.12
C ASN A 399 14.05 14.79 14.42
N LYS A 400 15.38 14.69 14.49
CA LYS A 400 16.21 15.00 15.66
C LYS A 400 16.07 16.47 16.11
N GLU A 401 16.12 17.42 15.18
CA GLU A 401 15.95 18.85 15.47
C GLU A 401 14.56 19.16 16.05
N GLN A 402 13.52 18.51 15.51
CA GLN A 402 12.17 18.65 16.04
C GLN A 402 12.07 18.03 17.44
N ILE A 403 12.72 16.90 17.70
CA ILE A 403 12.78 16.31 19.06
C ILE A 403 13.44 17.30 20.02
N ALA A 404 14.60 17.86 19.67
CA ALA A 404 15.30 18.85 20.48
C ALA A 404 14.41 20.07 20.79
N LYS A 405 13.72 20.61 19.77
CA LYS A 405 12.80 21.74 19.92
C LYS A 405 11.63 21.42 20.85
N GLU A 406 11.05 20.23 20.74
CA GLU A 406 9.93 19.82 21.59
C GLU A 406 10.37 19.48 23.02
N ILE A 407 11.60 18.98 23.23
CA ILE A 407 12.19 18.83 24.57
C ILE A 407 12.40 20.20 25.22
N LYS A 408 13.00 21.17 24.49
CA LYS A 408 13.23 22.53 25.00
C LYS A 408 11.94 23.25 25.41
N LYS A 409 10.83 22.97 24.72
CA LYS A 409 9.49 23.48 25.12
C LYS A 409 8.95 22.85 26.40
N LEU A 410 9.31 21.60 26.69
CA LEU A 410 8.86 20.91 27.90
C LEU A 410 9.63 21.38 29.13
N ASP A 411 10.92 21.68 28.96
CA ASP A 411 11.81 22.10 30.03
C ASP A 411 11.64 23.59 30.38
N THR A 412 10.47 23.93 30.91
CA THR A 412 10.13 25.31 31.30
C THR A 412 11.02 25.91 32.40
N GLN A 413 11.70 25.04 33.16
CA GLN A 413 12.60 25.43 34.25
C GLN A 413 14.07 25.51 33.81
N ASN A 414 14.36 25.24 32.53
CA ASN A 414 15.71 25.18 31.95
C ASN A 414 16.68 24.30 32.77
N ILE A 415 16.20 23.13 33.20
CA ILE A 415 17.00 22.13 33.93
C ILE A 415 18.03 21.47 33.00
N LEU A 416 17.74 21.38 31.70
CA LEU A 416 18.57 20.77 30.68
C LEU A 416 19.36 21.82 29.91
N ASP A 417 20.68 21.65 29.85
CA ASP A 417 21.51 22.43 28.93
C ASP A 417 21.32 22.00 27.46
N ASP A 418 21.74 22.85 26.53
CA ASP A 418 21.59 22.60 25.09
C ASP A 418 22.40 21.36 24.64
N GLU A 419 23.49 21.01 25.33
CA GLU A 419 24.29 19.80 25.05
C GLU A 419 23.50 18.53 25.39
N THR A 420 22.85 18.50 26.55
CA THR A 420 22.01 17.41 27.03
C THR A 420 20.82 17.23 26.11
N ILE A 421 20.14 18.31 25.72
CA ILE A 421 19.04 18.27 24.75
C ILE A 421 19.51 17.69 23.42
N LYS A 422 20.71 18.08 22.94
CA LYS A 422 21.30 17.52 21.71
C LYS A 422 21.55 16.02 21.86
N LYS A 423 22.12 15.54 22.98
CA LYS A 423 22.33 14.11 23.25
C LYS A 423 21.01 13.34 23.29
N LEU A 424 20.00 13.86 24.01
CA LEU A 424 18.65 13.27 24.09
C LEU A 424 17.97 13.15 22.73
N SER A 425 18.14 14.15 21.85
CA SER A 425 17.56 14.12 20.51
C SER A 425 18.21 13.08 19.57
N ASN A 426 19.43 12.61 19.91
CA ASN A 426 20.25 11.72 19.10
C ASN A 426 20.22 10.25 19.55
N VAL A 427 19.47 9.91 20.59
CA VAL A 427 19.39 8.54 21.10
C VAL A 427 18.84 7.55 20.07
N ASP A 428 19.29 6.31 20.16
CA ASP A 428 18.77 5.20 19.36
C ASP A 428 17.53 4.62 20.03
N LYS A 429 16.42 4.62 19.30
CA LYS A 429 15.12 4.12 19.80
C LYS A 429 15.04 2.60 19.87
N GLY A 430 16.07 1.87 19.40
CA GLY A 430 16.11 0.41 19.38
C GLY A 430 15.11 -0.21 18.40
N ASN A 431 14.77 -1.48 18.63
CA ASN A 431 13.89 -2.24 17.73
C ASN A 431 12.42 -1.80 17.79
N LYS A 432 11.69 -2.05 16.68
CA LYS A 432 10.37 -1.48 16.28
C LYS A 432 9.21 -1.54 17.29
N GLU A 433 9.31 -2.28 18.40
CA GLU A 433 8.22 -2.37 19.38
C GLU A 433 8.40 -1.40 20.55
N SER A 434 8.10 -0.13 20.29
CA SER A 434 8.38 0.94 21.26
C SER A 434 7.39 1.04 22.43
N TYR A 435 6.18 0.47 22.34
CA TYR A 435 5.11 0.67 23.33
C TYR A 435 4.63 -0.62 23.98
N ALA A 436 4.30 -0.56 25.26
CA ALA A 436 3.61 -1.59 26.00
C ALA A 436 2.11 -1.64 25.62
N SER A 437 1.39 -2.66 26.08
CA SER A 437 -0.07 -2.75 25.91
C SER A 437 -0.87 -1.87 26.88
N PHE A 438 -0.20 -1.36 27.92
CA PHE A 438 -0.81 -0.63 29.04
C PHE A 438 -0.31 0.82 29.09
N SER A 439 -1.04 1.67 29.79
CA SER A 439 -0.66 3.05 30.10
C SER A 439 0.22 3.11 31.33
N LEU A 440 0.93 4.22 31.54
CA LEU A 440 1.71 4.45 32.75
C LEU A 440 0.84 4.39 34.01
N LEU A 441 -0.35 5.00 34.00
CA LEU A 441 -1.29 4.97 35.14
C LEU A 441 -1.61 3.53 35.60
N PHE A 442 -2.12 2.70 34.67
CA PHE A 442 -2.35 1.27 34.93
C PHE A 442 -1.13 0.56 35.51
N ILE A 443 0.04 0.78 34.91
CA ILE A 443 1.27 0.12 35.35
C ILE A 443 1.62 0.53 36.77
N ASP A 444 1.55 1.81 37.10
CA ASP A 444 1.89 2.33 38.42
C ASP A 444 0.94 1.83 39.51
N GLU A 445 -0.37 1.77 39.24
CA GLU A 445 -1.36 1.19 40.18
C GLU A 445 -1.08 -0.29 40.47
N ILE A 446 -0.73 -1.06 39.44
CA ILE A 446 -0.37 -2.48 39.64
C ILE A 446 0.99 -2.62 40.35
N LEU A 447 1.98 -1.80 39.99
CA LEU A 447 3.30 -1.83 40.62
C LEU A 447 3.23 -1.57 42.13
N GLN A 448 2.36 -0.66 42.58
CA GLN A 448 2.13 -0.43 44.02
C GLN A 448 1.77 -1.73 44.75
N LYS A 449 0.92 -2.57 44.14
CA LYS A 449 0.50 -3.87 44.70
C LYS A 449 1.58 -4.94 44.56
N LEU A 450 2.26 -5.01 43.41
CA LEU A 450 3.36 -5.97 43.19
C LEU A 450 4.54 -5.73 44.13
N ARG A 451 4.85 -4.47 44.47
CA ARG A 451 5.96 -4.10 45.38
C ARG A 451 5.72 -4.59 46.81
N VAL A 452 4.47 -4.59 47.29
CA VAL A 452 4.12 -5.15 48.61
C VAL A 452 3.96 -6.69 48.59
N GLY A 453 4.12 -7.32 47.43
CA GLY A 453 4.15 -8.77 47.26
C GLY A 453 2.80 -9.41 46.94
N ILE A 454 1.80 -8.62 46.54
CA ILE A 454 0.55 -9.14 45.98
C ILE A 454 0.84 -9.57 44.55
N ASN A 455 0.33 -10.73 44.13
CA ASN A 455 0.57 -11.24 42.77
C ASN A 455 -0.23 -10.44 41.72
N TYR A 456 0.12 -10.58 40.45
CA TYR A 456 -0.50 -9.81 39.35
C TYR A 456 -2.01 -10.04 39.24
N GLN A 457 -2.45 -11.29 39.37
CA GLN A 457 -3.87 -11.64 39.24
C GLN A 457 -4.70 -11.04 40.38
N ASP A 458 -4.21 -11.15 41.62
CA ASP A 458 -4.86 -10.57 42.80
C ASP A 458 -4.85 -9.05 42.76
N SER A 459 -3.79 -8.45 42.23
CA SER A 459 -3.69 -7.00 42.03
C SER A 459 -4.80 -6.50 41.10
N LEU A 460 -5.05 -7.20 39.99
CA LEU A 460 -6.14 -6.88 39.06
C LEU A 460 -7.52 -7.00 39.73
N THR A 461 -7.72 -8.02 40.57
CA THR A 461 -8.97 -8.24 41.31
C THR A 461 -9.20 -7.13 42.34
N GLN A 462 -8.20 -6.84 43.18
CA GLN A 462 -8.29 -5.80 44.22
C GLN A 462 -8.52 -4.40 43.65
N LEU A 463 -7.89 -4.08 42.51
CA LEU A 463 -8.08 -2.80 41.81
C LEU A 463 -9.38 -2.77 40.98
N GLY A 464 -10.14 -3.86 40.94
CA GLY A 464 -11.43 -3.93 40.25
C GLY A 464 -11.33 -3.93 38.73
N TYR A 465 -10.16 -4.21 38.15
CA TYR A 465 -9.96 -4.20 36.70
C TYR A 465 -10.80 -5.24 35.96
N PHE A 466 -11.18 -6.32 36.64
CA PHE A 466 -12.09 -7.31 36.08
C PHE A 466 -13.57 -6.98 36.25
N LYS A 467 -13.93 -6.06 37.17
CA LYS A 467 -15.32 -5.60 37.34
C LYS A 467 -15.86 -4.90 36.08
N LYS A 468 -14.98 -4.50 35.17
CA LYS A 468 -15.33 -3.91 33.87
C LYS A 468 -16.37 -4.73 33.08
N TYR A 469 -16.43 -6.04 33.25
CA TYR A 469 -17.37 -6.90 32.50
C TYR A 469 -18.58 -7.37 33.32
N ILE A 470 -18.54 -7.20 34.65
CA ILE A 470 -19.57 -7.68 35.56
C ILE A 470 -20.73 -6.69 35.58
N GLY A 471 -21.95 -7.18 35.45
CA GLY A 471 -23.15 -6.32 35.49
C GLY A 471 -23.38 -5.51 34.21
N ILE A 472 -22.67 -5.84 33.12
CA ILE A 472 -23.06 -5.38 31.79
C ILE A 472 -24.24 -6.24 31.32
N GLU A 473 -25.41 -5.63 31.20
CA GLU A 473 -26.55 -6.29 30.56
C GLU A 473 -26.31 -6.47 29.05
N ALA A 474 -26.78 -7.58 28.50
CA ALA A 474 -26.74 -7.81 27.07
C ALA A 474 -27.58 -6.75 26.33
N TYR A 475 -26.96 -6.10 25.35
CA TYR A 475 -27.64 -5.13 24.50
C TYR A 475 -28.51 -5.83 23.45
N ASP A 476 -29.60 -5.19 23.08
CA ASP A 476 -30.47 -5.51 21.94
C ASP A 476 -30.10 -4.72 20.67
N TYR A 477 -29.06 -3.90 20.76
CA TYR A 477 -28.54 -3.08 19.68
C TYR A 477 -27.03 -3.06 19.69
N LEU A 478 -26.41 -3.28 18.53
CA LEU A 478 -24.97 -3.17 18.34
C LEU A 478 -24.55 -1.72 18.03
N PRO A 479 -23.73 -1.07 18.88
CA PRO A 479 -23.21 0.29 18.63
C PRO A 479 -22.15 0.34 17.53
N PRO A 480 -21.93 1.48 16.84
CA PRO A 480 -20.84 1.61 15.86
C PRO A 480 -19.45 1.33 16.49
N LEU A 481 -18.55 0.70 15.74
CA LEU A 481 -17.18 0.39 16.20
C LEU A 481 -16.31 1.62 16.52
N ASN A 482 -16.54 2.74 15.83
CA ASN A 482 -15.90 4.04 16.11
C ASN A 482 -17.01 5.10 16.03
N PRO A 483 -17.83 5.24 17.08
CA PRO A 483 -18.95 6.18 17.06
C PRO A 483 -18.39 7.62 17.08
N SER A 484 -19.04 8.50 16.31
CA SER A 484 -18.87 9.94 16.42
C SER A 484 -19.54 10.47 17.69
N GLN A 485 -19.31 11.75 18.02
CA GLN A 485 -19.98 12.36 19.17
C GLN A 485 -21.51 12.35 19.02
N ASP A 486 -22.01 12.50 17.79
CA ASP A 486 -23.45 12.46 17.50
C ASP A 486 -24.00 11.03 17.61
N ASP A 487 -23.23 10.02 17.20
CA ASP A 487 -23.59 8.62 17.43
C ASP A 487 -23.71 8.32 18.92
N ILE A 488 -22.77 8.82 19.75
CA ILE A 488 -22.78 8.62 21.21
C ILE A 488 -24.05 9.23 21.82
N LYS A 489 -24.35 10.50 21.49
CA LYS A 489 -25.58 11.17 21.96
C LYS A 489 -26.84 10.41 21.56
N TRP A 490 -26.85 9.85 20.34
CA TRP A 490 -27.97 9.04 19.87
C TRP A 490 -28.09 7.73 20.66
N LEU A 491 -26.98 7.06 20.95
CA LEU A 491 -26.96 5.81 21.73
C LEU A 491 -27.46 6.04 23.16
N GLU A 492 -26.98 7.08 23.84
CA GLU A 492 -27.42 7.44 25.20
C GLU A 492 -28.94 7.69 25.29
N LYS A 493 -29.52 8.27 24.23
CA LYS A 493 -30.96 8.56 24.17
C LYS A 493 -31.81 7.35 23.79
N ASN A 494 -31.32 6.45 22.92
CA ASN A 494 -32.15 5.45 22.26
C ASN A 494 -31.83 3.99 22.63
N VAL A 495 -30.67 3.71 23.22
CA VAL A 495 -30.27 2.36 23.62
C VAL A 495 -30.38 2.23 25.13
N LYS A 496 -31.25 1.30 25.57
CA LYS A 496 -31.50 1.06 26.99
C LYS A 496 -30.20 0.68 27.72
N ASN A 497 -29.99 1.24 28.91
CA ASN A 497 -28.86 0.95 29.79
C ASN A 497 -27.47 1.20 29.16
N PHE A 498 -27.41 1.99 28.08
CA PHE A 498 -26.16 2.34 27.43
C PHE A 498 -25.29 3.25 28.30
N LYS A 499 -24.00 2.91 28.37
CA LYS A 499 -22.96 3.75 28.97
C LYS A 499 -21.79 3.86 28.00
N VAL A 500 -21.20 5.05 27.89
CA VAL A 500 -20.05 5.31 27.00
C VAL A 500 -18.87 4.37 27.31
N GLU A 501 -18.66 4.06 28.60
CA GLU A 501 -17.63 3.13 29.07
C GLU A 501 -17.81 1.68 28.57
N HIS A 502 -19.03 1.31 28.17
CA HIS A 502 -19.33 0.02 27.55
C HIS A 502 -19.00 -0.02 26.06
N LEU A 503 -18.49 1.06 25.44
CA LEU A 503 -18.10 1.03 24.04
C LEU A 503 -16.88 0.10 23.81
N PHE A 504 -17.03 -0.80 22.85
CA PHE A 504 -15.98 -1.71 22.43
C PHE A 504 -14.80 -0.93 21.82
N TYR A 505 -13.63 -1.08 22.44
CA TYR A 505 -12.39 -0.49 21.96
C TYR A 505 -11.41 -1.56 21.49
N GLN A 506 -11.00 -1.47 20.23
CA GLN A 506 -9.90 -2.27 19.70
C GLN A 506 -8.95 -1.34 18.91
N PRO A 507 -7.69 -1.18 19.34
CA PRO A 507 -6.72 -0.39 18.60
C PRO A 507 -6.29 -1.09 17.32
N LEU A 508 -5.87 -0.29 16.32
CA LEU A 508 -5.21 -0.75 15.10
C LEU A 508 -6.03 -1.77 14.26
N ILE A 509 -7.31 -1.48 14.02
CA ILE A 509 -8.17 -2.30 13.16
C ILE A 509 -7.99 -1.90 11.70
N SER A 510 -7.81 -2.90 10.82
CA SER A 510 -7.71 -2.63 9.39
C SER A 510 -9.03 -2.06 8.84
N PRO A 511 -9.00 -1.12 7.89
CA PRO A 511 -10.22 -0.54 7.33
C PRO A 511 -11.19 -1.56 6.72
N ASN A 512 -10.69 -2.69 6.21
CA ASN A 512 -11.52 -3.80 5.71
C ASN A 512 -12.40 -4.34 6.82
N VAL A 513 -11.80 -4.68 7.97
CA VAL A 513 -12.52 -5.21 9.13
C VAL A 513 -13.54 -4.21 9.66
N LYS A 514 -13.18 -2.91 9.72
CA LYS A 514 -14.14 -1.85 10.11
C LYS A 514 -15.38 -1.83 9.21
N ARG A 515 -15.22 -2.06 7.91
CA ARG A 515 -16.33 -2.12 6.96
C ARG A 515 -17.19 -3.35 7.19
N VAL A 516 -16.58 -4.52 7.32
CA VAL A 516 -17.30 -5.79 7.58
C VAL A 516 -18.14 -5.66 8.86
N ILE A 517 -17.56 -5.15 9.96
CA ILE A 517 -18.28 -4.91 11.22
C ILE A 517 -19.44 -3.92 11.03
N SER A 518 -19.27 -2.87 10.22
CA SER A 518 -20.34 -1.89 9.97
C SER A 518 -21.53 -2.51 9.23
N ILE A 519 -21.27 -3.38 8.24
CA ILE A 519 -22.33 -4.09 7.50
C ILE A 519 -22.99 -5.14 8.40
N LEU A 520 -22.18 -5.94 9.10
CA LEU A 520 -22.65 -6.94 10.05
C LEU A 520 -23.52 -6.32 11.15
N ARG A 521 -23.11 -5.16 11.70
CA ARG A 521 -23.89 -4.41 12.68
C ARG A 521 -25.30 -4.10 12.17
N LYS A 522 -25.41 -3.60 10.94
CA LYS A 522 -26.72 -3.29 10.34
C LYS A 522 -27.56 -4.55 10.19
N LEU A 523 -26.98 -5.61 9.61
CA LEU A 523 -27.63 -6.90 9.49
C LEU A 523 -28.18 -7.40 10.83
N VAL A 524 -27.33 -7.48 11.85
CA VAL A 524 -27.72 -8.05 13.14
C VAL A 524 -28.75 -7.18 13.85
N ASN A 525 -28.64 -5.85 13.78
CA ASN A 525 -29.65 -4.95 14.34
C ASN A 525 -31.01 -5.10 13.63
N ASP A 526 -31.03 -5.27 12.32
CA ASP A 526 -32.25 -5.50 11.55
C ASP A 526 -32.87 -6.87 11.88
N LEU A 527 -32.04 -7.91 12.05
CA LEU A 527 -32.49 -9.23 12.50
C LEU A 527 -33.08 -9.18 13.91
N ILE A 528 -32.44 -8.50 14.86
CA ILE A 528 -32.96 -8.35 16.23
C ILE A 528 -34.26 -7.54 16.23
N LYS A 529 -34.34 -6.47 15.45
CA LYS A 529 -35.56 -5.65 15.32
C LYS A 529 -36.74 -6.48 14.79
N LYS A 530 -36.52 -7.35 13.81
CA LYS A 530 -37.58 -8.14 13.16
C LYS A 530 -37.93 -9.43 13.90
N TYR A 531 -36.93 -10.17 14.37
CA TYR A 531 -37.08 -11.51 14.92
C TYR A 531 -36.83 -11.59 16.43
N GLY A 532 -36.45 -10.49 17.09
CA GLY A 532 -36.13 -10.45 18.52
C GLY A 532 -34.72 -10.98 18.84
N LYS A 533 -34.48 -11.23 20.14
CA LYS A 533 -33.17 -11.67 20.66
C LYS A 533 -32.63 -12.91 19.91
N ILE A 534 -31.34 -12.89 19.60
CA ILE A 534 -30.58 -14.03 19.07
C ILE A 534 -29.96 -14.77 20.26
N ASP A 535 -30.15 -16.09 20.33
CA ASP A 535 -29.70 -16.91 21.45
C ASP A 535 -28.25 -17.40 21.28
N GLU A 536 -27.82 -17.59 20.03
CA GLU A 536 -26.49 -18.11 19.71
C GLU A 536 -26.03 -17.60 18.33
N ILE A 537 -24.74 -17.31 18.17
CA ILE A 537 -24.12 -16.96 16.90
C ILE A 537 -22.96 -17.91 16.64
N ILE A 538 -22.94 -18.50 15.44
CA ILE A 538 -21.90 -19.41 15.00
C ILE A 538 -21.18 -18.74 13.83
N ILE A 539 -19.86 -18.61 13.95
CA ILE A 539 -19.02 -17.88 13.01
C ILE A 539 -17.95 -18.82 12.45
N GLU A 540 -17.89 -18.93 11.13
CA GLU A 540 -16.76 -19.60 10.48
C GLU A 540 -15.49 -18.74 10.62
N THR A 541 -14.45 -19.34 11.18
CA THR A 541 -13.12 -18.77 11.29
C THR A 541 -12.18 -19.46 10.31
N ALA A 542 -11.28 -18.68 9.73
CA ALA A 542 -10.17 -19.20 8.94
C ALA A 542 -9.08 -19.89 9.78
N ARG A 543 -9.40 -20.37 11.00
CA ARG A 543 -8.50 -21.23 11.78
C ARG A 543 -8.43 -22.59 11.11
N GLU A 544 -7.22 -23.09 10.93
CA GLU A 544 -6.97 -24.44 10.42
C GLU A 544 -7.17 -25.43 11.58
N LEU A 545 -7.92 -26.51 11.33
CA LEU A 545 -7.89 -27.71 12.17
C LEU A 545 -6.67 -28.52 11.74
N ASN A 546 -5.55 -28.26 12.39
CA ASN A 546 -4.31 -28.97 12.16
C ASN A 546 -4.35 -30.29 12.94
N THR A 547 -4.03 -31.37 12.26
CA THR A 547 -3.66 -32.64 12.90
C THR A 547 -2.40 -32.45 13.75
N LYS A 548 -2.13 -33.36 14.70
CA LYS A 548 -0.90 -33.30 15.49
C LYS A 548 0.37 -33.22 14.62
N SER A 549 0.38 -33.96 13.50
CA SER A 549 1.49 -33.93 12.53
C SER A 549 1.62 -32.57 11.83
N GLU A 550 0.51 -31.95 11.40
CA GLU A 550 0.52 -30.61 10.81
C GLU A 550 0.96 -29.54 11.84
N GLU A 551 0.53 -29.64 13.09
CA GLU A 551 0.98 -28.74 14.16
C GLU A 551 2.48 -28.87 14.42
N GLU A 552 3.00 -30.10 14.42
CA GLU A 552 4.42 -30.39 14.60
C GLU A 552 5.25 -29.85 13.43
N GLN A 553 4.81 -30.07 12.18
CA GLN A 553 5.43 -29.48 10.99
C GLN A 553 5.45 -27.94 11.02
N ILE A 554 4.36 -27.30 11.48
CA ILE A 554 4.32 -25.84 11.64
C ILE A 554 5.31 -25.39 12.72
N LYS A 555 5.33 -26.07 13.87
CA LYS A 555 6.27 -25.77 14.96
C LYS A 555 7.71 -25.91 14.50
N ASP A 556 8.03 -26.96 13.75
CA ASP A 556 9.36 -27.21 13.22
C ASP A 556 9.75 -26.20 12.14
N SER A 557 8.83 -25.84 11.24
CA SER A 557 9.04 -24.76 10.26
C SER A 557 9.30 -23.41 10.93
N GLN A 558 8.53 -23.07 11.98
CA GLN A 558 8.75 -21.86 12.77
C GLN A 558 10.08 -21.90 13.52
N ALA A 559 10.44 -23.04 14.10
CA ALA A 559 11.71 -23.23 14.80
C ALA A 559 12.90 -23.08 13.84
N GLN A 560 12.83 -23.70 12.66
CA GLN A 560 13.84 -23.58 11.62
C GLN A 560 13.99 -22.12 11.14
N SER A 561 12.88 -21.42 10.91
CA SER A 561 12.93 -20.00 10.54
C SER A 561 13.55 -19.13 11.64
N LYS A 562 13.32 -19.43 12.93
CA LYS A 562 13.96 -18.72 14.04
C LYS A 562 15.45 -19.00 14.11
N LYS A 563 15.86 -20.26 13.87
CA LYS A 563 17.27 -20.68 13.82
C LYS A 563 18.02 -19.90 12.75
N GLU A 564 17.47 -19.83 11.53
CA GLU A 564 18.03 -19.06 10.42
C GLU A 564 18.15 -17.56 10.73
N ILE A 565 17.16 -16.97 11.42
CA ILE A 565 17.21 -15.58 11.88
C ILE A 565 18.35 -15.39 12.89
N LYS A 566 18.51 -16.32 13.84
CA LYS A 566 19.57 -16.25 14.85
C LYS A 566 20.97 -16.42 14.25
N GLU A 567 21.11 -17.30 13.26
CA GLU A 567 22.35 -17.44 12.49
C GLU A 567 22.68 -16.16 11.70
N ALA A 568 21.67 -15.54 11.08
CA ALA A 568 21.83 -14.25 10.42
C ALA A 568 22.24 -13.15 11.40
N GLN A 569 21.65 -13.11 12.61
CA GLN A 569 22.05 -12.18 13.67
C GLN A 569 23.51 -12.37 14.11
N LYS A 570 23.93 -13.63 14.37
CA LYS A 570 25.32 -13.95 14.71
C LYS A 570 26.29 -13.53 13.61
N LEU A 571 25.91 -13.73 12.35
CA LEU A 571 26.72 -13.29 11.21
C LEU A 571 26.88 -11.77 11.20
N LEU A 572 25.79 -11.03 11.41
CA LEU A 572 25.85 -9.57 11.48
C LEU A 572 26.71 -9.07 12.65
N GLU A 573 26.58 -9.68 13.83
CA GLU A 573 27.39 -9.38 15.01
C GLU A 573 28.88 -9.62 14.75
N ALA A 574 29.24 -10.76 14.14
CA ALA A 574 30.62 -11.10 13.83
C ALA A 574 31.30 -10.07 12.91
N TYR A 575 30.53 -9.49 11.97
CA TYR A 575 31.00 -8.45 11.06
C TYR A 575 30.70 -7.02 11.55
N LYS A 576 30.26 -6.85 12.79
CA LYS A 576 29.96 -5.56 13.44
C LYS A 576 28.91 -4.73 12.69
N TYR A 577 27.90 -5.37 12.11
CA TYR A 577 26.75 -4.72 11.49
C TYR A 577 25.55 -4.63 12.43
N GLU A 578 24.71 -3.62 12.23
CA GLU A 578 23.48 -3.45 13.03
C GLU A 578 22.44 -4.54 12.77
N LEU A 579 21.79 -5.00 13.84
CA LEU A 579 20.74 -6.02 13.84
C LEU A 579 19.35 -5.50 13.46
N THR A 580 19.26 -4.79 12.34
CA THR A 580 17.96 -4.31 11.83
C THR A 580 17.20 -5.45 11.13
N ASN A 581 15.85 -5.46 11.14
CA ASN A 581 15.06 -6.47 10.40
C ASN A 581 15.46 -6.57 8.92
N LYS A 582 15.90 -5.44 8.34
CA LYS A 582 16.38 -5.35 6.96
C LYS A 582 17.70 -6.10 6.80
N ASN A 583 18.69 -5.82 7.65
CA ASN A 583 19.98 -6.50 7.61
C ASN A 583 19.83 -7.99 7.94
N ILE A 584 18.96 -8.34 8.90
CA ILE A 584 18.63 -9.73 9.25
C ILE A 584 18.03 -10.44 8.04
N GLU A 585 17.06 -9.83 7.34
CA GLU A 585 16.47 -10.43 6.13
C GLU A 585 17.52 -10.63 5.02
N ARG A 586 18.40 -9.64 4.82
CA ARG A 586 19.47 -9.70 3.82
C ARG A 586 20.52 -10.75 4.17
N ALA A 587 20.98 -10.80 5.41
CA ALA A 587 21.92 -11.80 5.92
C ALA A 587 21.32 -13.21 5.87
N ARG A 588 20.03 -13.35 6.17
CA ARG A 588 19.33 -14.64 6.04
C ARG A 588 19.28 -15.11 4.58
N LEU A 589 18.89 -14.23 3.65
CA LEU A 589 18.88 -14.55 2.21
C LEU A 589 20.29 -14.82 1.68
N PHE A 590 21.29 -14.09 2.16
CA PHE A 590 22.69 -14.27 1.83
C PHE A 590 23.19 -15.68 2.20
N THR A 591 22.95 -16.09 3.45
CA THR A 591 23.32 -17.43 3.93
C THR A 591 22.51 -18.52 3.21
N GLU A 592 21.19 -18.34 3.06
CA GLU A 592 20.31 -19.27 2.35
C GLU A 592 20.76 -19.48 0.90
N GLN A 593 21.25 -18.43 0.25
CA GLN A 593 21.73 -18.47 -1.14
C GLN A 593 23.21 -18.83 -1.27
N LYS A 594 23.85 -19.32 -0.19
CA LYS A 594 25.29 -19.66 -0.16
C LYS A 594 26.18 -18.54 -0.70
N ALA A 595 25.88 -17.30 -0.34
CA ALA A 595 26.60 -16.10 -0.75
C ALA A 595 26.65 -15.87 -2.28
N LYS A 596 25.60 -16.27 -3.01
CA LYS A 596 25.51 -16.06 -4.47
C LYS A 596 24.25 -15.30 -4.88
N CYS A 597 24.38 -14.48 -5.92
CA CYS A 597 23.25 -13.87 -6.60
C CYS A 597 22.52 -14.92 -7.45
N LEU A 598 21.24 -15.18 -7.20
CA LEU A 598 20.51 -16.23 -7.94
C LEU A 598 20.34 -15.90 -9.43
N TYR A 599 20.33 -14.61 -9.82
CA TYR A 599 20.21 -14.19 -11.21
C TYR A 599 21.50 -14.30 -12.02
N SER A 600 22.67 -14.04 -11.43
CA SER A 600 23.94 -14.03 -12.16
C SER A 600 24.92 -15.12 -11.77
N ASN A 601 24.68 -15.86 -10.69
CA ASN A 601 25.62 -16.80 -10.05
C ASN A 601 26.89 -16.15 -9.48
N ASP A 602 27.04 -14.83 -9.63
CA ASP A 602 28.16 -14.09 -9.06
C ASP A 602 28.17 -14.26 -7.54
N SER A 603 29.37 -14.50 -7.00
CA SER A 603 29.58 -14.52 -5.56
C SER A 603 29.37 -13.13 -4.99
N MET A 604 28.85 -13.07 -3.77
CA MET A 604 28.57 -11.86 -3.04
C MET A 604 29.31 -11.95 -1.72
N THR A 605 29.93 -10.86 -1.31
CA THR A 605 30.46 -10.70 0.05
C THR A 605 29.34 -10.26 0.98
N ILE A 606 29.52 -10.44 2.29
CA ILE A 606 28.53 -9.95 3.26
C ILE A 606 28.42 -8.42 3.22
N GLN A 607 29.52 -7.71 2.92
CA GLN A 607 29.52 -6.27 2.71
C GLN A 607 28.58 -5.89 1.55
N GLU A 608 28.75 -6.51 0.37
CA GLU A 608 27.91 -6.27 -0.81
C GLU A 608 26.46 -6.69 -0.57
N ALA A 609 26.25 -7.78 0.17
CA ALA A 609 24.92 -8.26 0.55
C ALA A 609 24.17 -7.30 1.46
N LEU A 610 24.86 -6.50 2.27
CA LEU A 610 24.26 -5.51 3.15
C LEU A 610 24.23 -4.11 2.53
N ASP A 611 25.02 -3.88 1.48
CA ASP A 611 25.07 -2.64 0.72
C ASP A 611 23.89 -2.55 -0.28
N GLU A 612 22.99 -1.61 -0.05
CA GLU A 612 21.84 -1.34 -0.93
C GLU A 612 22.19 -0.65 -2.24
N THR A 613 23.40 -0.11 -2.37
CA THR A 613 23.91 0.41 -3.64
C THR A 613 24.32 -0.74 -4.57
N VAL A 614 24.69 -1.89 -4.00
CA VAL A 614 25.20 -3.05 -4.72
C VAL A 614 24.15 -4.14 -4.92
N SER A 615 23.35 -4.46 -3.88
CA SER A 615 22.37 -5.55 -3.93
C SER A 615 20.99 -5.18 -3.37
N GLU A 616 19.95 -5.87 -3.83
CA GLU A 616 18.56 -5.65 -3.47
C GLU A 616 17.84 -6.96 -3.12
N VAL A 617 16.90 -6.88 -2.18
CA VAL A 617 15.93 -7.96 -1.91
C VAL A 617 14.82 -7.84 -2.93
N GLU A 618 14.83 -8.72 -3.91
CA GLU A 618 13.89 -8.76 -5.01
C GLU A 618 12.68 -9.63 -4.69
N HIS A 619 11.49 -9.17 -5.11
CA HIS A 619 10.32 -10.02 -5.29
C HIS A 619 10.39 -10.68 -6.67
N PHE A 620 10.73 -11.97 -6.70
CA PHE A 620 10.92 -12.72 -7.93
C PHE A 620 9.70 -12.62 -8.86
N ILE A 621 8.51 -12.96 -8.35
CA ILE A 621 7.25 -12.53 -8.98
C ILE A 621 6.94 -11.11 -8.48
N PRO A 622 6.79 -10.10 -9.38
CA PRO A 622 6.60 -8.71 -8.99
C PRO A 622 5.46 -8.49 -8.00
N ARG A 623 5.76 -7.81 -6.89
CA ARG A 623 4.75 -7.47 -5.87
C ARG A 623 3.62 -6.59 -6.40
N SER A 624 3.89 -5.75 -7.41
CA SER A 624 2.86 -4.96 -8.11
C SER A 624 1.78 -5.81 -8.78
N LYS A 625 2.11 -7.06 -9.13
CA LYS A 625 1.21 -8.00 -9.80
C LYS A 625 0.44 -8.86 -8.81
N ILE A 626 1.14 -9.57 -7.93
CA ILE A 626 0.53 -10.57 -7.04
C ILE A 626 0.31 -10.11 -5.60
N TRP A 627 0.79 -8.90 -5.24
CA TRP A 627 0.56 -8.25 -3.94
C TRP A 627 1.03 -9.03 -2.69
N ILE A 628 1.83 -10.09 -2.88
CA ILE A 628 2.37 -10.93 -1.81
C ILE A 628 3.76 -10.45 -1.39
N ASN A 629 3.97 -10.36 -0.07
CA ASN A 629 5.27 -10.04 0.54
C ASN A 629 5.82 -11.24 1.34
N SER A 630 5.70 -12.44 0.79
CA SER A 630 6.15 -13.68 1.43
C SER A 630 7.66 -13.90 1.21
N TYR A 631 8.34 -14.47 2.20
CA TYR A 631 9.77 -14.79 2.15
C TYR A 631 10.12 -15.76 1.01
N LYS A 632 9.22 -16.70 0.66
CA LYS A 632 9.44 -17.64 -0.47
C LYS A 632 9.54 -16.94 -1.83
N ASN A 633 8.98 -15.73 -1.95
CA ASN A 633 9.07 -14.92 -3.17
C ASN A 633 10.25 -13.93 -3.15
N LYS A 634 11.04 -13.91 -2.06
CA LYS A 634 12.17 -13.00 -1.89
C LYS A 634 13.49 -13.68 -2.20
N ILE A 635 14.31 -13.01 -2.99
CA ILE A 635 15.69 -13.42 -3.31
C ILE A 635 16.61 -12.21 -3.19
N LEU A 636 17.87 -12.43 -2.81
CA LEU A 636 18.91 -11.40 -2.78
C LEU A 636 19.68 -11.42 -4.10
N VAL A 637 19.72 -10.30 -4.81
CA VAL A 637 20.40 -10.20 -6.11
C VAL A 637 21.19 -8.91 -6.22
N PHE A 638 22.18 -8.86 -7.11
CA PHE A 638 22.81 -7.57 -7.44
C PHE A 638 21.78 -6.63 -8.08
N LYS A 639 21.80 -5.37 -7.64
CA LYS A 639 20.83 -4.33 -7.97
C LYS A 639 20.64 -4.16 -9.48
N LYS A 640 21.72 -4.24 -10.24
CA LYS A 640 21.71 -4.18 -11.72
C LYS A 640 20.75 -5.20 -12.34
N HIS A 641 20.64 -6.41 -11.79
CA HIS A 641 19.79 -7.46 -12.35
C HIS A 641 18.31 -7.28 -11.99
N ASN A 642 18.01 -6.87 -10.76
CA ASN A 642 16.62 -6.55 -10.36
C ASN A 642 16.08 -5.34 -11.17
N GLN A 643 16.89 -4.30 -11.34
CA GLN A 643 16.51 -3.11 -12.12
C GLN A 643 16.23 -3.43 -13.59
N ASN A 644 17.03 -4.32 -14.20
CA ASN A 644 16.81 -4.77 -15.58
C ASN A 644 15.49 -5.56 -15.74
N LYS A 645 15.07 -6.29 -14.68
CA LYS A 645 13.79 -7.01 -14.66
C LYS A 645 12.60 -6.08 -14.47
N GLY A 646 12.63 -5.19 -13.48
CA GLY A 646 11.49 -4.32 -13.17
C GLY A 646 10.22 -5.11 -12.78
N ASP A 647 9.07 -4.72 -13.32
CA ASP A 647 7.77 -5.36 -13.07
C ASP A 647 7.39 -6.45 -14.08
N LYS A 648 8.38 -6.95 -14.83
CA LYS A 648 8.20 -7.98 -15.85
C LYS A 648 8.01 -9.38 -15.24
N HIS A 649 7.38 -10.25 -16.02
CA HIS A 649 7.23 -11.67 -15.69
C HIS A 649 8.61 -12.34 -15.56
N PRO A 650 8.91 -13.05 -14.46
CA PRO A 650 10.24 -13.57 -14.19
C PRO A 650 10.73 -14.60 -15.23
N ILE A 651 9.88 -15.56 -15.63
CA ILE A 651 10.22 -16.54 -16.67
C ILE A 651 10.54 -15.85 -18.00
N ILE A 652 9.67 -14.96 -18.46
CA ILE A 652 9.87 -14.21 -19.71
C ILE A 652 11.18 -13.41 -19.66
N TYR A 653 11.46 -12.75 -18.53
CA TYR A 653 12.70 -12.01 -18.33
C TYR A 653 13.93 -12.91 -18.40
N LEU A 654 13.95 -14.02 -17.67
CA LEU A 654 15.10 -14.94 -17.64
C LEU A 654 15.29 -15.69 -18.98
N LYS A 655 14.20 -16.11 -19.64
CA LYS A 655 14.25 -16.67 -21.01
C LYS A 655 14.74 -15.65 -22.04
N SER A 656 14.42 -14.36 -21.88
CA SER A 656 14.97 -13.30 -22.75
C SER A 656 16.50 -13.14 -22.64
N LYS A 657 17.10 -13.70 -21.58
CA LYS A 657 18.54 -13.72 -21.32
C LYS A 657 19.16 -15.11 -21.49
N ASN A 658 18.41 -16.10 -21.99
CA ASN A 658 18.81 -17.52 -22.02
C ASN A 658 19.33 -18.02 -20.67
N ALA A 659 18.74 -17.55 -19.57
CA ALA A 659 19.22 -17.79 -18.21
C ALA A 659 18.17 -18.50 -17.33
N TRP A 660 17.07 -18.97 -17.91
CA TRP A 660 15.97 -19.60 -17.17
C TRP A 660 16.37 -20.98 -16.65
N GLU A 661 16.85 -21.83 -17.54
CA GLU A 661 17.29 -23.19 -17.24
C GLU A 661 18.41 -23.14 -16.20
N ASP A 662 19.42 -22.29 -16.42
CA ASP A 662 20.50 -22.08 -15.46
C ASP A 662 20.00 -21.57 -14.10
N PHE A 663 19.02 -20.66 -14.09
CA PHE A 663 18.40 -20.17 -12.85
C PHE A 663 17.71 -21.31 -12.10
N THR A 664 16.92 -22.14 -12.79
CA THR A 664 16.20 -23.26 -12.15
C THR A 664 17.15 -24.30 -11.57
N HIS A 665 18.25 -24.60 -12.27
CA HIS A 665 19.29 -25.49 -11.78
C HIS A 665 19.97 -24.90 -10.53
N ARG A 666 20.41 -23.64 -10.59
CA ARG A 666 21.02 -22.94 -9.44
C ARG A 666 20.11 -22.90 -8.23
N VAL A 667 18.82 -22.60 -8.43
CA VAL A 667 17.85 -22.56 -7.33
C VAL A 667 17.74 -23.93 -6.65
N SER A 668 17.69 -25.00 -7.43
CA SER A 668 17.57 -26.38 -6.93
C SER A 668 18.85 -26.87 -6.23
N GLU A 669 20.02 -26.39 -6.65
CA GLU A 669 21.33 -26.72 -6.06
C GLU A 669 21.61 -25.93 -4.77
N VAL A 670 21.23 -24.66 -4.75
CA VAL A 670 21.59 -23.72 -3.67
C VAL A 670 20.58 -23.77 -2.53
N LEU A 671 19.28 -23.75 -2.83
CA LEU A 671 18.23 -23.63 -1.82
C LEU A 671 17.79 -25.01 -1.30
N SER A 672 17.72 -25.16 0.02
CA SER A 672 17.23 -26.39 0.67
C SER A 672 15.71 -26.41 0.89
N ASN A 673 15.04 -25.24 0.88
CA ASN A 673 13.61 -25.14 1.12
C ASN A 673 12.80 -25.55 -0.13
N LYS A 674 12.24 -26.78 -0.11
CA LYS A 674 11.45 -27.34 -1.21
C LYS A 674 10.29 -26.44 -1.67
N SER A 675 9.61 -25.75 -0.75
CA SER A 675 8.50 -24.86 -1.08
C SER A 675 8.97 -23.62 -1.84
N LYS A 676 10.11 -23.06 -1.46
CA LYS A 676 10.73 -21.91 -2.15
C LYS A 676 11.29 -22.32 -3.50
N VAL A 677 11.93 -23.48 -3.61
CA VAL A 677 12.39 -24.04 -4.89
C VAL A 677 11.21 -24.17 -5.86
N PHE A 678 10.15 -24.88 -5.46
CA PHE A 678 8.94 -25.03 -6.29
C PHE A 678 8.35 -23.68 -6.73
N TRP A 679 8.29 -22.70 -5.81
CA TRP A 679 7.77 -21.36 -6.10
C TRP A 679 8.58 -20.60 -7.15
N LEU A 680 9.91 -20.81 -7.19
CA LEU A 680 10.83 -20.09 -8.07
C LEU A 680 11.05 -20.81 -9.41
N THR A 681 10.81 -22.12 -9.51
CA THR A 681 11.18 -22.92 -10.69
C THR A 681 10.02 -23.54 -11.46
N ASN A 682 8.84 -23.72 -10.86
CA ASN A 682 7.72 -24.38 -11.55
C ASN A 682 7.02 -23.41 -12.53
N GLU A 683 7.22 -23.63 -13.84
CA GLU A 683 6.70 -22.73 -14.88
C GLU A 683 5.17 -22.62 -14.86
N ASP A 684 4.47 -23.74 -14.78
CA ASP A 684 3.01 -23.76 -14.81
C ASP A 684 2.41 -22.99 -13.63
N ASN A 685 2.92 -23.21 -12.43
CA ASN A 685 2.51 -22.49 -11.23
C ASN A 685 2.80 -20.99 -11.37
N ILE A 686 3.98 -20.59 -11.84
CA ILE A 686 4.31 -19.16 -12.00
C ILE A 686 3.40 -18.50 -13.05
N ASN A 687 3.14 -19.16 -14.18
CA ASN A 687 2.29 -18.65 -15.25
C ASN A 687 0.83 -18.51 -14.77
N LYS A 688 0.29 -19.51 -14.07
CA LYS A 688 -1.06 -19.46 -13.47
C LYS A 688 -1.18 -18.35 -12.42
N ILE A 689 -0.13 -18.14 -11.63
CA ILE A 689 -0.06 -17.06 -10.63
C ILE A 689 0.00 -15.68 -11.29
N TYR A 690 0.54 -15.56 -12.51
CA TYR A 690 0.71 -14.28 -13.18
C TYR A 690 -0.51 -13.88 -14.03
N ASP A 691 -1.31 -14.84 -14.49
CA ASP A 691 -2.52 -14.59 -15.27
C ASP A 691 -3.66 -14.04 -14.39
N GLU A 692 -4.05 -12.79 -14.63
CA GLU A 692 -5.07 -12.07 -13.86
C GLU A 692 -6.46 -12.71 -13.97
N ASN A 693 -6.72 -13.51 -15.00
CA ASN A 693 -7.98 -14.24 -15.19
C ASN A 693 -7.97 -15.64 -14.56
N ASN A 694 -6.84 -16.07 -13.98
CA ASN A 694 -6.68 -17.41 -13.44
C ASN A 694 -7.18 -17.52 -11.99
N LYS A 695 -7.84 -18.64 -11.67
CA LYS A 695 -8.34 -18.95 -10.32
C LYS A 695 -7.23 -18.94 -9.26
N GLU A 696 -5.98 -19.29 -9.59
CA GLU A 696 -4.85 -19.24 -8.65
C GLU A 696 -4.40 -17.82 -8.32
N TYR A 697 -4.45 -16.88 -9.27
CA TYR A 697 -4.24 -15.45 -8.99
C TYR A 697 -5.28 -14.92 -7.99
N GLY A 698 -6.56 -15.28 -8.20
CA GLY A 698 -7.65 -14.97 -7.29
C GLY A 698 -7.44 -15.53 -5.88
N LYS A 699 -7.01 -16.80 -5.77
CA LYS A 699 -6.70 -17.47 -4.50
C LYS A 699 -5.54 -16.80 -3.73
N LEU A 700 -4.50 -16.34 -4.43
CA LEU A 700 -3.37 -15.65 -3.81
C LEU A 700 -3.74 -14.25 -3.29
N LEU A 701 -4.63 -13.55 -4.00
CA LEU A 701 -5.25 -12.31 -3.49
C LEU A 701 -6.09 -12.62 -2.25
N GLU A 702 -6.91 -13.68 -2.29
CA GLU A 702 -7.68 -14.18 -1.15
C GLU A 702 -6.80 -14.60 0.04
N ASP A 703 -5.62 -15.20 -0.14
CA ASP A 703 -4.72 -15.63 0.94
C ASP A 703 -4.14 -14.43 1.71
N ARG A 704 -3.86 -13.31 1.01
CA ARG A 704 -3.53 -12.04 1.67
C ARG A 704 -4.72 -11.53 2.48
N PHE A 705 -5.90 -11.62 1.90
CA PHE A 705 -7.14 -11.27 2.56
C PHE A 705 -7.44 -12.21 3.75
N LEU A 706 -7.10 -13.50 3.70
CA LEU A 706 -7.28 -14.52 4.74
C LEU A 706 -6.50 -14.18 6.01
N ASN A 707 -5.31 -13.59 5.92
CA ASN A 707 -4.61 -13.05 7.09
C ASN A 707 -5.37 -11.86 7.72
N ASP A 708 -5.97 -11.00 6.89
CA ASP A 708 -6.89 -9.97 7.37
C ASP A 708 -8.17 -10.60 7.93
N THR A 709 -8.72 -11.68 7.34
CA THR A 709 -9.94 -12.38 7.77
C THR A 709 -9.73 -13.11 9.10
N ARG A 710 -8.58 -13.78 9.34
CA ARG A 710 -8.26 -14.45 10.61
C ARG A 710 -8.28 -13.47 11.79
N SER A 711 -7.68 -12.29 11.60
CA SER A 711 -7.72 -11.22 12.60
C SER A 711 -9.12 -10.58 12.65
N ALA A 712 -9.80 -10.45 11.51
CA ALA A 712 -11.16 -9.90 11.41
C ALA A 712 -12.16 -10.72 12.21
N THR A 713 -12.23 -12.04 12.01
CA THR A 713 -13.22 -12.89 12.66
C THR A 713 -13.02 -12.91 14.17
N LYS A 714 -11.77 -12.82 14.65
CA LYS A 714 -11.50 -12.65 16.08
C LYS A 714 -12.05 -11.32 16.61
N ILE A 715 -11.81 -10.21 15.92
CA ILE A 715 -12.31 -8.88 16.33
C ILE A 715 -13.84 -8.84 16.25
N ILE A 716 -14.44 -9.40 15.20
CA ILE A 716 -15.89 -9.50 14.99
C ILE A 716 -16.53 -10.31 16.11
N ALA A 717 -16.00 -11.50 16.39
CA ALA A 717 -16.51 -12.34 17.46
C ALA A 717 -16.40 -11.64 18.82
N ASN A 718 -15.27 -11.00 19.11
CA ASN A 718 -15.10 -10.22 20.35
C ASN A 718 -16.08 -9.03 20.42
N TYR A 719 -16.37 -8.38 19.29
CA TYR A 719 -17.33 -7.28 19.21
C TYR A 719 -18.77 -7.75 19.45
N LEU A 720 -19.19 -8.87 18.85
CA LEU A 720 -20.51 -9.47 19.08
C LEU A 720 -20.65 -9.98 20.52
N GLU A 721 -19.62 -10.66 21.02
CA GLU A 721 -19.53 -11.14 22.40
C GLU A 721 -19.65 -9.98 23.40
N HIS A 722 -18.93 -8.88 23.17
CA HIS A 722 -18.92 -7.71 24.05
C HIS A 722 -20.31 -7.09 24.26
N TYR A 723 -21.16 -7.07 23.23
CA TYR A 723 -22.46 -6.41 23.30
C TYR A 723 -23.63 -7.37 23.51
N LEU A 724 -23.71 -8.47 22.77
CA LEU A 724 -24.86 -9.38 22.79
C LEU A 724 -24.74 -10.47 23.85
N PHE A 725 -23.50 -10.83 24.22
CA PHE A 725 -23.22 -11.91 25.16
C PHE A 725 -22.11 -11.50 26.14
N PRO A 726 -22.23 -10.37 26.86
CA PRO A 726 -21.18 -9.88 27.74
C PRO A 726 -20.85 -10.92 28.82
N LYS A 727 -19.54 -11.16 29.03
CA LYS A 727 -19.06 -12.11 30.04
C LYS A 727 -19.43 -11.63 31.44
N GLN A 728 -19.96 -12.51 32.27
CA GLN A 728 -20.39 -12.18 33.64
C GLN A 728 -19.42 -12.66 34.74
N ASN A 729 -18.21 -13.11 34.38
CA ASN A 729 -17.25 -13.65 35.35
C ASN A 729 -16.15 -12.65 35.73
N GLU A 730 -15.67 -12.77 36.96
CA GLU A 730 -14.65 -11.90 37.56
C GLU A 730 -13.25 -12.02 36.97
N HIS A 731 -12.99 -12.96 36.06
CA HIS A 731 -11.61 -13.17 35.56
C HIS A 731 -11.49 -13.15 34.05
N GLY A 732 -12.61 -13.16 33.30
CA GLY A 732 -12.63 -13.13 31.83
C GLY A 732 -11.94 -14.32 31.13
N LYS A 733 -11.26 -15.20 31.88
CA LYS A 733 -10.50 -16.39 31.46
C LYS A 733 -11.21 -17.64 31.98
N GLY A 734 -11.29 -18.67 31.14
CA GLY A 734 -11.74 -20.02 31.52
C GLY A 734 -13.07 -20.43 30.89
N GLU A 735 -14.06 -19.54 30.83
CA GLU A 735 -15.33 -19.86 30.18
C GLU A 735 -15.30 -19.46 28.71
N THR A 736 -15.43 -20.45 27.83
CA THR A 736 -15.84 -20.20 26.45
C THR A 736 -17.26 -19.66 26.50
N ASN A 737 -17.50 -18.48 25.91
CA ASN A 737 -18.86 -17.99 25.75
C ASN A 737 -19.60 -18.98 24.84
N SER A 738 -20.47 -19.79 25.44
CA SER A 738 -21.20 -20.85 24.74
C SER A 738 -22.15 -20.31 23.68
N ASN A 739 -22.47 -19.01 23.72
CA ASN A 739 -23.36 -18.34 22.77
C ASN A 739 -22.63 -17.76 21.55
N ILE A 740 -21.30 -17.61 21.56
CA ILE A 740 -20.51 -17.24 20.38
C ILE A 740 -19.57 -18.39 20.01
N ILE A 741 -20.01 -19.23 19.07
CA ILE A 741 -19.24 -20.40 18.64
C ILE A 741 -18.38 -20.03 17.44
N ARG A 742 -17.08 -20.36 17.52
CA ARG A 742 -16.12 -20.18 16.44
C ARG A 742 -15.77 -21.54 15.86
N VAL A 743 -15.96 -21.71 14.55
CA VAL A 743 -15.80 -23.01 13.87
C VAL A 743 -14.71 -22.89 12.80
N THR A 744 -14.06 -23.97 12.43
CA THR A 744 -13.08 -23.97 11.34
C THR A 744 -13.73 -24.32 10.01
N GLY A 745 -13.26 -23.73 8.91
CA GLY A 745 -13.79 -24.05 7.58
C GLY A 745 -13.62 -25.52 7.17
N LYS A 746 -12.61 -26.22 7.71
CA LYS A 746 -12.44 -27.67 7.53
C LYS A 746 -13.61 -28.44 8.12
N ALA A 747 -14.02 -28.13 9.36
CA ALA A 747 -15.17 -28.78 9.99
C ALA A 747 -16.48 -28.54 9.21
N ILE A 748 -16.70 -27.31 8.72
CA ILE A 748 -17.87 -26.98 7.89
C ILE A 748 -17.85 -27.74 6.55
N SER A 749 -16.67 -27.88 5.93
CA SER A 749 -16.53 -28.62 4.67
C SER A 749 -16.82 -30.12 4.84
N GLU A 750 -16.36 -30.71 5.93
CA GLU A 750 -16.62 -32.11 6.27
C GLU A 750 -18.10 -32.35 6.59
N LEU A 751 -18.75 -31.44 7.30
CA LEU A 751 -20.20 -31.50 7.54
C LEU A 751 -21.02 -31.40 6.25
N LYS A 752 -20.60 -30.56 5.30
CA LYS A 752 -21.25 -30.49 3.97
C LYS A 752 -21.20 -31.84 3.25
N ARG A 753 -20.07 -32.53 3.29
CA ARG A 753 -19.90 -33.86 2.69
C ARG A 753 -20.75 -34.91 3.42
N LEU A 754 -20.75 -34.86 4.75
CA LEU A 754 -21.55 -35.78 5.57
C LEU A 754 -23.05 -35.64 5.28
N TRP A 755 -23.55 -34.41 5.19
CA TRP A 755 -24.97 -34.12 4.92
C TRP A 755 -25.35 -34.17 3.45
N GLY A 756 -24.41 -34.44 2.53
CA GLY A 756 -24.67 -34.49 1.08
C GLY A 756 -24.91 -33.13 0.42
N ILE A 757 -24.56 -32.03 1.09
CA ILE A 757 -24.73 -30.66 0.60
C ILE A 757 -23.72 -30.32 -0.50
N ASP A 758 -22.55 -30.96 -0.48
CA ASP A 758 -21.53 -30.87 -1.53
C ASP A 758 -22.04 -31.30 -2.92
N LYS A 759 -23.06 -32.15 -2.98
CA LYS A 759 -23.69 -32.62 -4.22
C LYS A 759 -24.67 -31.63 -4.83
N VAL A 760 -25.25 -30.75 -4.02
CA VAL A 760 -26.28 -29.77 -4.44
C VAL A 760 -25.76 -28.32 -4.45
N GLN A 761 -24.56 -28.07 -3.93
CA GLN A 761 -23.91 -26.77 -4.09
C GLN A 761 -23.61 -26.49 -5.57
N PRO A 762 -23.63 -25.22 -6.00
CA PRO A 762 -23.31 -24.85 -7.36
C PRO A 762 -21.88 -25.30 -7.71
N LYS A 763 -21.73 -25.98 -8.85
CA LYS A 763 -20.45 -26.48 -9.36
C LYS A 763 -20.13 -25.85 -10.70
N ASN A 764 -18.84 -25.66 -10.98
CA ASN A 764 -18.33 -25.20 -12.26
C ASN A 764 -18.08 -26.40 -13.21
N GLU A 765 -17.60 -26.12 -14.41
CA GLU A 765 -17.27 -27.12 -15.45
C GLU A 765 -16.28 -28.21 -14.97
N ASP A 766 -15.49 -27.94 -13.93
CA ASP A 766 -14.52 -28.88 -13.34
C ASP A 766 -15.10 -29.73 -12.18
N ASP A 767 -16.42 -29.76 -12.00
CA ASP A 767 -17.14 -30.39 -10.88
C ASP A 767 -16.70 -29.86 -9.49
N LYS A 768 -16.13 -28.66 -9.43
CA LYS A 768 -15.72 -27.97 -8.18
C LYS A 768 -16.70 -26.87 -7.82
N LYS A 769 -16.79 -26.52 -6.53
CA LYS A 769 -17.59 -25.40 -6.03
C LYS A 769 -17.42 -24.14 -6.91
N ASP A 770 -18.52 -23.64 -7.45
CA ASP A 770 -18.50 -22.48 -8.33
C ASP A 770 -18.44 -21.17 -7.52
N ARG A 771 -17.25 -20.56 -7.54
CA ARG A 771 -16.98 -19.27 -6.89
C ARG A 771 -17.49 -18.07 -7.69
N SER A 772 -18.01 -18.29 -8.90
CA SER A 772 -18.68 -17.25 -9.69
C SER A 772 -20.06 -16.92 -9.14
N THR A 773 -20.71 -17.86 -8.44
CA THR A 773 -22.01 -17.62 -7.79
C THR A 773 -21.83 -16.80 -6.51
N ASN A 774 -22.75 -15.88 -6.21
CA ASN A 774 -22.70 -15.08 -4.96
C ASN A 774 -23.48 -15.75 -3.81
N TYR A 775 -24.44 -16.62 -4.12
CA TYR A 775 -25.35 -17.24 -3.15
C TYR A 775 -24.75 -18.44 -2.41
N HIS A 776 -23.57 -18.95 -2.80
CA HIS A 776 -22.92 -20.05 -2.07
C HIS A 776 -22.62 -19.70 -0.60
N HIS A 777 -22.39 -18.43 -0.27
CA HIS A 777 -22.23 -17.95 1.11
C HIS A 777 -23.51 -18.15 1.96
N THR A 778 -24.69 -18.05 1.35
CA THR A 778 -25.96 -18.36 2.03
C THR A 778 -26.01 -19.84 2.40
N ILE A 779 -25.60 -20.71 1.48
CA ILE A 779 -25.57 -22.17 1.71
C ILE A 779 -24.59 -22.52 2.83
N ASP A 780 -23.39 -21.93 2.81
CA ASP A 780 -22.42 -22.11 3.89
C ASP A 780 -22.98 -21.61 5.22
N ALA A 781 -23.65 -20.45 5.26
CA ALA A 781 -24.29 -19.93 6.47
C ALA A 781 -25.43 -20.81 7.00
N ILE A 782 -26.24 -21.43 6.14
CA ILE A 782 -27.24 -22.44 6.52
C ILE A 782 -26.55 -23.58 7.28
N VAL A 783 -25.50 -24.16 6.70
CA VAL A 783 -24.74 -25.25 7.33
C VAL A 783 -24.14 -24.81 8.67
N ILE A 784 -23.56 -23.61 8.72
CA ILE A 784 -22.95 -23.04 9.93
C ILE A 784 -24.00 -22.90 11.04
N SER A 785 -25.19 -22.38 10.73
CA SER A 785 -26.25 -22.17 11.72
C SER A 785 -26.81 -23.47 12.33
N LEU A 786 -26.68 -24.59 11.62
CA LEU A 786 -27.16 -25.91 12.06
C LEU A 786 -26.12 -26.68 12.89
N LEU A 787 -24.93 -26.11 13.11
CA LEU A 787 -23.91 -26.72 13.94
C LEU A 787 -24.34 -26.72 15.42
N ASN A 788 -24.55 -27.90 15.98
CA ASN A 788 -24.85 -28.10 17.39
C ASN A 788 -24.11 -29.33 17.96
N GLN A 789 -24.35 -29.69 19.22
CA GLN A 789 -23.69 -30.84 19.85
C GLN A 789 -23.97 -32.17 19.14
N SER A 790 -25.18 -32.38 18.60
CA SER A 790 -25.51 -33.58 17.82
C SER A 790 -24.68 -33.66 16.54
N SER A 791 -24.58 -32.56 15.78
CA SER A 791 -23.73 -32.50 14.58
C SER A 791 -22.24 -32.71 14.89
N LYS A 792 -21.74 -32.22 16.03
CA LYS A 792 -20.36 -32.42 16.49
C LYS A 792 -20.11 -33.88 16.83
N LYS A 793 -21.05 -34.54 17.51
CA LYS A 793 -21.02 -35.97 17.82
C LYS A 793 -21.04 -36.79 16.52
N ALA A 794 -21.94 -36.49 15.59
CA ALA A 794 -22.01 -37.16 14.28
C ALA A 794 -20.71 -37.01 13.47
N LEU A 795 -20.11 -35.82 13.46
CA LEU A 795 -18.83 -35.57 12.80
C LEU A 795 -17.67 -36.34 13.48
N ASN A 796 -17.64 -36.38 14.81
CA ASN A 796 -16.63 -37.13 15.57
C ASN A 796 -16.76 -38.65 15.36
N ASP A 797 -17.99 -39.18 15.41
CA ASP A 797 -18.29 -40.58 15.16
C ASP A 797 -17.88 -40.98 13.72
N PHE A 798 -18.14 -40.10 12.74
CA PHE A 798 -17.70 -40.28 11.36
C PHE A 798 -16.16 -40.33 11.21
N PHE A 799 -15.42 -39.46 11.89
CA PHE A 799 -13.95 -39.49 11.86
C PHE A 799 -13.38 -40.75 12.53
N LYS A 800 -13.84 -41.08 13.74
CA LYS A 800 -13.39 -42.28 14.49
C LYS A 800 -13.59 -43.58 13.71
N GLN A 801 -14.68 -43.67 12.93
CA GLN A 801 -15.00 -44.88 12.18
C GLN A 801 -14.31 -44.95 10.80
N ASN A 802 -14.00 -43.81 10.16
CA ASN A 802 -13.15 -43.76 8.96
C ASN A 802 -11.69 -44.12 9.26
N GLU A 803 -11.19 -43.76 10.44
CA GLU A 803 -9.86 -44.18 10.91
C GLU A 803 -9.77 -45.71 11.12
N ASN A 804 -10.91 -46.38 11.37
CA ASN A 804 -11.00 -47.82 11.58
C ASN A 804 -11.35 -48.64 10.31
N GLY A 805 -11.45 -48.02 9.13
CA GLY A 805 -11.55 -48.74 7.85
C GLY A 805 -12.90 -49.38 7.47
N PHE A 806 -14.03 -48.97 8.06
CA PHE A 806 -15.35 -49.56 7.77
C PHE A 806 -15.99 -49.08 6.44
N LYS A 807 -16.80 -49.94 5.79
CA LYS A 807 -17.53 -49.65 4.52
C LYS A 807 -18.59 -48.55 4.70
N THR A 808 -18.43 -47.44 3.98
CA THR A 808 -19.10 -46.13 4.16
C THR A 808 -20.64 -46.11 3.98
N LYS A 809 -21.25 -47.07 3.26
CA LYS A 809 -22.66 -46.97 2.82
C LYS A 809 -23.69 -47.30 3.92
N ALA A 810 -23.51 -48.39 4.67
CA ALA A 810 -24.37 -48.74 5.82
C ALA A 810 -24.20 -47.77 7.01
N ILE A 811 -23.05 -47.11 7.08
CA ILE A 811 -22.70 -46.11 8.11
C ILE A 811 -23.47 -44.80 7.87
N LEU A 812 -23.53 -44.34 6.61
CA LEU A 812 -24.31 -43.17 6.21
C LEU A 812 -25.81 -43.37 6.46
N GLU A 813 -26.33 -44.58 6.26
CA GLU A 813 -27.74 -44.90 6.52
C GLU A 813 -28.10 -44.76 8.01
N ASN A 814 -27.28 -45.29 8.93
CA ASN A 814 -27.48 -45.12 10.38
C ASN A 814 -27.29 -43.66 10.86
N LEU A 815 -26.34 -42.91 10.27
CA LEU A 815 -26.12 -41.49 10.60
C LEU A 815 -27.19 -40.56 10.01
N SER A 816 -27.83 -40.95 8.90
CA SER A 816 -28.85 -40.14 8.21
C SER A 816 -30.08 -39.83 9.07
N ALA A 817 -30.41 -40.71 10.03
CA ALA A 817 -31.46 -40.50 11.01
C ALA A 817 -31.22 -39.26 11.89
N ARG A 818 -29.95 -38.84 12.04
CA ARG A 818 -29.55 -37.66 12.83
C ARG A 818 -29.41 -36.38 11.99
N PHE A 819 -29.60 -36.46 10.67
CA PHE A 819 -29.39 -35.30 9.79
C PHE A 819 -30.47 -34.23 10.02
N PRO A 820 -30.13 -32.95 9.84
CA PRO A 820 -31.09 -31.87 10.03
C PRO A 820 -32.27 -31.98 9.05
N LYS A 821 -33.47 -31.69 9.56
CA LYS A 821 -34.70 -31.56 8.76
C LYS A 821 -35.42 -30.26 9.09
N THR A 822 -36.16 -29.75 8.12
CA THR A 822 -37.06 -28.63 8.37
C THR A 822 -38.19 -29.04 9.30
N LYS A 823 -38.87 -28.07 9.91
CA LYS A 823 -40.08 -28.29 10.73
C LYS A 823 -41.19 -29.04 9.99
N ASP A 824 -41.25 -28.90 8.66
CA ASP A 824 -42.23 -29.57 7.79
C ASP A 824 -41.74 -30.96 7.29
N GLY A 825 -40.62 -31.46 7.82
CA GLY A 825 -40.09 -32.79 7.51
C GLY A 825 -39.21 -32.89 6.26
N ILE A 826 -39.00 -31.79 5.53
CA ILE A 826 -38.13 -31.75 4.34
C ILE A 826 -36.66 -31.95 4.74
N SER A 827 -35.93 -32.75 3.98
CA SER A 827 -34.49 -32.97 4.21
C SER A 827 -33.67 -31.70 3.96
N LEU A 828 -32.53 -31.54 4.66
CA LEU A 828 -31.63 -30.41 4.43
C LEU A 828 -31.16 -30.33 2.96
N VAL A 829 -30.93 -31.47 2.31
CA VAL A 829 -30.48 -31.54 0.91
C VAL A 829 -31.55 -30.99 -0.02
N ASP A 830 -32.80 -31.43 0.12
CA ASP A 830 -33.90 -30.96 -0.72
C ASP A 830 -34.20 -29.48 -0.49
N PHE A 831 -34.12 -29.05 0.77
CA PHE A 831 -34.26 -27.63 1.13
C PHE A 831 -33.19 -26.76 0.44
N VAL A 832 -31.92 -27.17 0.49
CA VAL A 832 -30.83 -26.44 -0.18
C VAL A 832 -30.97 -26.52 -1.70
N LYS A 833 -31.36 -27.66 -2.25
CA LYS A 833 -31.57 -27.84 -3.70
C LYS A 833 -32.63 -26.88 -4.22
N GLU A 834 -33.76 -26.75 -3.52
CA GLU A 834 -34.81 -25.80 -3.87
C GLU A 834 -34.33 -24.35 -3.76
N LYS A 835 -33.59 -24.00 -2.71
CA LYS A 835 -32.94 -22.67 -2.59
C LYS A 835 -32.01 -22.37 -3.77
N VAL A 836 -31.17 -23.33 -4.18
CA VAL A 836 -30.26 -23.18 -5.33
C VAL A 836 -31.05 -22.96 -6.62
N ARG A 837 -32.10 -23.77 -6.87
CA ARG A 837 -33.00 -23.59 -8.02
C ARG A 837 -33.59 -22.18 -8.06
N LYS A 838 -34.07 -21.66 -6.93
CA LYS A 838 -34.62 -20.30 -6.84
C LYS A 838 -33.58 -19.23 -7.17
N TYR A 839 -32.33 -19.38 -6.73
CA TYR A 839 -31.25 -18.46 -7.11
C TYR A 839 -30.87 -18.56 -8.59
N GLU A 840 -30.81 -19.77 -9.14
CA GLU A 840 -30.44 -20.01 -10.55
C GLU A 840 -31.50 -19.50 -11.53
N ASN A 841 -32.77 -19.57 -11.11
CA ASN A 841 -33.91 -19.05 -11.86
C ASN A 841 -34.21 -17.57 -11.57
N ASP A 842 -33.39 -16.89 -10.77
CA ASP A 842 -33.58 -15.49 -10.39
C ASP A 842 -34.94 -15.21 -9.69
N GLU A 843 -35.49 -16.21 -8.98
CA GLU A 843 -36.70 -16.09 -8.15
C GLU A 843 -36.39 -15.42 -6.80
N ILE A 844 -35.14 -15.54 -6.34
CA ILE A 844 -34.59 -14.84 -5.17
C ILE A 844 -33.23 -14.25 -5.50
N TYR A 845 -32.85 -13.18 -4.81
CA TYR A 845 -31.62 -12.45 -5.08
C TYR A 845 -30.74 -12.28 -3.83
N VAL A 846 -29.42 -12.34 -4.06
CA VAL A 846 -28.46 -11.89 -3.06
C VAL A 846 -28.62 -10.40 -2.76
N CYS A 847 -28.11 -9.94 -1.62
CA CYS A 847 -28.21 -8.54 -1.18
C CYS A 847 -26.92 -7.74 -1.52
N PRO A 848 -26.86 -7.02 -2.64
CA PRO A 848 -25.71 -6.20 -2.99
C PRO A 848 -25.67 -4.86 -2.24
N ILE A 849 -24.61 -4.62 -1.47
CA ILE A 849 -24.29 -3.34 -0.82
C ILE A 849 -23.07 -2.72 -1.47
N MET A 850 -23.33 -1.97 -2.54
CA MET A 850 -22.30 -1.27 -3.28
C MET A 850 -22.04 0.11 -2.70
N LYS A 851 -20.77 0.40 -2.39
CA LYS A 851 -20.39 1.75 -1.97
C LYS A 851 -20.44 2.68 -3.18
N LYS A 852 -21.35 3.66 -3.15
CA LYS A 852 -21.41 4.74 -4.14
C LYS A 852 -20.10 5.53 -4.16
N ARG A 853 -19.67 5.94 -5.35
CA ARG A 853 -18.37 6.56 -5.59
C ARG A 853 -18.56 7.86 -6.35
N ASP A 854 -18.71 8.96 -5.62
CA ASP A 854 -18.85 10.28 -6.25
C ASP A 854 -17.50 10.94 -6.61
N ASN A 855 -16.37 10.45 -6.05
CA ASN A 855 -15.03 11.05 -6.19
C ASN A 855 -14.01 10.12 -6.86
N ILE A 856 -14.37 9.53 -8.02
CA ILE A 856 -13.45 8.73 -8.85
C ILE A 856 -12.61 9.67 -9.73
N VAL A 857 -11.40 9.26 -10.12
CA VAL A 857 -10.66 9.95 -11.20
C VAL A 857 -11.47 9.81 -12.50
N GLY A 858 -12.01 10.92 -13.00
CA GLY A 858 -12.85 10.93 -14.21
C GLY A 858 -12.06 11.04 -15.53
N PHE A 859 -10.77 11.38 -15.47
CA PHE A 859 -9.97 11.66 -16.66
C PHE A 859 -8.80 10.70 -16.79
N LYS A 860 -8.40 10.39 -18.03
CA LYS A 860 -7.15 9.69 -18.29
C LYS A 860 -5.97 10.52 -17.79
N ASP A 861 -4.93 9.82 -17.31
CA ASP A 861 -3.70 10.46 -16.87
C ASP A 861 -2.97 11.13 -18.05
N GLY A 862 -2.37 12.29 -17.77
CA GLY A 862 -1.68 13.10 -18.77
C GLY A 862 -2.54 14.20 -19.39
N ASN A 863 -1.89 15.14 -20.08
CA ASN A 863 -2.56 16.19 -20.84
C ASN A 863 -2.55 15.80 -22.32
N ILE A 864 -3.67 15.99 -22.99
CA ILE A 864 -3.80 15.60 -24.39
C ILE A 864 -3.46 16.80 -25.25
N LYS A 865 -2.67 16.53 -26.29
CA LYS A 865 -2.39 17.51 -27.34
C LYS A 865 -3.34 17.23 -28.49
N LEU A 866 -4.27 18.15 -28.71
CA LEU A 866 -5.28 18.01 -29.75
C LEU A 866 -4.92 18.81 -30.99
N TYR A 867 -5.32 18.27 -32.13
CA TYR A 867 -5.26 18.91 -33.43
C TYR A 867 -6.58 18.65 -34.15
N PHE A 868 -7.17 19.69 -34.74
CA PHE A 868 -8.36 19.55 -35.58
C PHE A 868 -7.93 19.20 -37.02
N ASP A 869 -8.30 18.01 -37.49
CA ASP A 869 -8.07 17.55 -38.86
C ASP A 869 -9.19 18.11 -39.76
N LYS A 870 -8.85 19.12 -40.57
CA LYS A 870 -9.81 19.82 -41.43
C LYS A 870 -10.42 18.91 -42.50
N GLU A 871 -9.68 17.91 -42.99
CA GLU A 871 -10.16 17.02 -44.06
C GLU A 871 -11.20 16.03 -43.56
N LYS A 872 -11.04 15.59 -42.31
CA LYS A 872 -11.90 14.57 -41.69
C LYS A 872 -12.94 15.15 -40.73
N GLU A 873 -12.89 16.46 -40.49
CA GLU A 873 -13.69 17.19 -39.51
C GLU A 873 -13.70 16.57 -38.10
N ILE A 874 -12.54 16.08 -37.65
CA ILE A 874 -12.39 15.43 -36.33
C ILE A 874 -11.21 15.95 -35.53
N PHE A 875 -11.30 15.83 -34.21
CA PHE A 875 -10.15 15.98 -33.33
C PHE A 875 -9.28 14.72 -33.34
N CYS A 876 -7.99 14.92 -33.54
CA CYS A 876 -6.95 13.90 -33.44
C CYS A 876 -6.02 14.22 -32.26
N GLN A 877 -5.48 13.16 -31.65
CA GLN A 877 -4.46 13.30 -30.61
C GLN A 877 -3.07 13.27 -31.24
N ILE A 878 -2.20 14.17 -30.79
CA ILE A 878 -0.78 14.16 -31.13
C ILE A 878 -0.04 13.35 -30.07
N ASP A 879 0.27 12.12 -30.43
CA ASP A 879 1.14 11.24 -29.67
C ASP A 879 2.60 11.43 -30.06
N LYS A 880 3.51 10.95 -29.21
CA LYS A 880 4.95 10.97 -29.46
C LYS A 880 5.48 9.54 -29.45
N LYS A 881 5.92 9.02 -30.59
CA LYS A 881 6.71 7.77 -30.63
C LYS A 881 8.19 8.10 -30.38
N PRO A 882 8.84 7.53 -29.36
CA PRO A 882 10.27 7.74 -29.13
C PRO A 882 11.12 7.09 -30.22
N ILE A 883 12.28 7.69 -30.49
CA ILE A 883 13.37 7.16 -31.32
C ILE A 883 14.59 7.08 -30.41
N ASP A 884 14.91 5.87 -29.98
CA ASP A 884 16.07 5.53 -29.17
C ASP A 884 16.43 4.06 -29.37
N LYS A 885 17.46 3.59 -28.68
CA LYS A 885 17.91 2.18 -28.75
C LYS A 885 16.83 1.15 -28.42
N ASN A 886 15.70 1.54 -27.81
CA ASN A 886 14.60 0.62 -27.53
C ASN A 886 13.89 0.14 -28.79
N LEU A 887 14.22 0.67 -29.98
CA LEU A 887 13.84 0.02 -31.24
C LEU A 887 14.33 -1.42 -31.32
N LEU A 888 15.47 -1.72 -30.67
CA LEU A 888 16.04 -3.06 -30.57
C LEU A 888 15.30 -3.97 -29.59
N PHE A 889 14.39 -3.44 -28.77
CA PHE A 889 13.76 -4.18 -27.70
C PHE A 889 12.22 -4.12 -27.78
N ASP A 890 11.53 -5.18 -27.38
CA ASP A 890 10.07 -5.12 -27.22
C ASP A 890 9.66 -4.32 -25.97
N GLN A 891 8.35 -4.20 -25.72
CA GLN A 891 7.81 -3.55 -24.52
C GLN A 891 8.27 -4.20 -23.20
N ASN A 892 8.78 -5.43 -23.26
CA ASN A 892 9.34 -6.18 -22.14
C ASN A 892 10.88 -6.14 -22.14
N GLY A 893 11.52 -5.33 -22.98
CA GLY A 893 12.98 -5.20 -23.05
C GLY A 893 13.71 -6.42 -23.66
N LYS A 894 13.00 -7.33 -24.34
CA LYS A 894 13.60 -8.47 -25.06
C LYS A 894 14.09 -8.02 -26.44
N ASP A 895 15.27 -8.49 -26.85
CA ASP A 895 15.83 -8.21 -28.18
C ASP A 895 14.86 -8.69 -29.26
N VAL A 896 14.45 -7.80 -30.15
CA VAL A 896 13.60 -8.13 -31.30
C VAL A 896 14.43 -8.44 -32.52
N SER A 897 13.92 -9.29 -33.41
CA SER A 897 14.61 -9.65 -34.65
C SER A 897 14.92 -8.41 -35.50
N ASP A 898 15.98 -8.47 -36.30
CA ASP A 898 16.36 -7.38 -37.20
C ASP A 898 15.20 -6.99 -38.14
N GLY A 899 14.43 -7.97 -38.64
CA GLY A 899 13.23 -7.71 -39.45
C GLY A 899 12.09 -7.01 -38.68
N GLU A 900 11.93 -7.25 -37.38
CA GLU A 900 10.96 -6.51 -36.55
C GLU A 900 11.46 -5.08 -36.28
N VAL A 901 12.78 -4.86 -36.14
CA VAL A 901 13.37 -3.51 -36.08
C VAL A 901 13.08 -2.75 -37.39
N GLU A 902 13.27 -3.41 -38.53
CA GLU A 902 12.96 -2.84 -39.85
C GLU A 902 11.49 -2.44 -39.97
N LYS A 903 10.57 -3.33 -39.63
CA LYS A 903 9.13 -3.05 -39.63
C LYS A 903 8.77 -1.86 -38.76
N ARG A 904 9.34 -1.76 -37.55
CA ARG A 904 9.12 -0.62 -36.64
C ARG A 904 9.64 0.69 -37.23
N VAL A 905 10.80 0.65 -37.88
CA VAL A 905 11.38 1.81 -38.57
C VAL A 905 10.52 2.21 -39.77
N GLU A 906 10.03 1.26 -40.56
CA GLU A 906 9.09 1.54 -41.64
C GLU A 906 7.80 2.20 -41.14
N GLU A 907 7.23 1.73 -40.04
CA GLU A 907 6.05 2.36 -39.41
C GLU A 907 6.34 3.79 -38.96
N LEU A 908 7.54 4.06 -38.43
CA LEU A 908 7.97 5.41 -38.07
C LEU A 908 8.07 6.29 -39.31
N ILE A 909 8.67 5.81 -40.40
CA ILE A 909 8.83 6.55 -41.65
C ILE A 909 7.46 6.81 -42.31
N LYS A 910 6.55 5.82 -42.34
CA LYS A 910 5.17 5.98 -42.85
C LYS A 910 4.38 7.05 -42.09
N SER A 911 4.77 7.36 -40.86
CA SER A 911 4.13 8.41 -40.05
C SER A 911 4.69 9.83 -40.28
N LEU A 912 5.74 9.98 -41.09
CA LEU A 912 6.35 11.28 -41.40
C LEU A 912 5.55 12.05 -42.46
N ASP A 913 5.54 13.38 -42.34
CA ASP A 913 4.99 14.30 -43.33
C ASP A 913 6.05 14.59 -44.40
N LEU A 914 6.12 13.73 -45.42
CA LEU A 914 7.05 13.87 -46.55
C LEU A 914 6.44 14.78 -47.64
N PRO A 915 7.24 15.66 -48.28
CA PRO A 915 8.71 15.71 -48.26
C PRO A 915 9.32 16.56 -47.11
N LYS A 916 8.51 17.28 -46.32
CA LYS A 916 8.99 18.24 -45.30
C LYS A 916 9.92 17.64 -44.24
N GLN A 917 9.84 16.32 -44.02
CA GLN A 917 10.60 15.59 -43.00
C GLN A 917 11.64 14.62 -43.60
N ASN A 918 12.11 14.87 -44.82
CA ASN A 918 13.05 13.94 -45.48
C ASN A 918 14.37 13.75 -44.70
N ASN A 919 14.92 14.82 -44.11
CA ASN A 919 16.13 14.72 -43.27
C ASN A 919 15.91 13.81 -42.04
N ILE A 920 14.68 13.75 -41.51
CA ILE A 920 14.33 12.86 -40.39
C ILE A 920 14.22 11.42 -40.87
N LYS A 921 13.67 11.19 -42.07
CA LYS A 921 13.63 9.85 -42.69
C LYS A 921 15.05 9.29 -42.84
N GLU A 922 15.96 10.07 -43.43
CA GLU A 922 17.36 9.68 -43.61
C GLU A 922 18.05 9.42 -42.26
N ALA A 923 17.84 10.30 -41.27
CA ALA A 923 18.37 10.09 -39.92
C ALA A 923 17.91 8.76 -39.29
N ILE A 924 16.64 8.40 -39.44
CA ILE A 924 16.09 7.16 -38.88
C ILE A 924 16.67 5.94 -39.61
N LEU A 925 16.81 5.99 -40.94
CA LEU A 925 17.42 4.92 -41.72
C LEU A 925 18.90 4.71 -41.33
N ASN A 926 19.67 5.79 -41.26
CA ASN A 926 21.07 5.74 -40.82
C ASN A 926 21.18 5.23 -39.37
N TYR A 927 20.26 5.64 -38.50
CA TYR A 927 20.23 5.17 -37.12
C TYR A 927 19.87 3.69 -37.01
N LYS A 928 18.94 3.19 -37.84
CA LYS A 928 18.64 1.77 -37.94
C LYS A 928 19.90 0.96 -38.27
N GLU A 929 20.59 1.32 -39.35
CA GLU A 929 21.82 0.63 -39.77
C GLU A 929 22.89 0.66 -38.67
N LYS A 930 23.05 1.81 -38.01
CA LYS A 930 23.96 1.96 -36.87
C LYS A 930 23.59 1.02 -35.71
N LEU A 931 22.31 0.93 -35.35
CA LEU A 931 21.85 0.07 -34.27
C LEU A 931 22.03 -1.42 -34.60
N LEU A 932 21.74 -1.84 -35.83
CA LEU A 932 21.92 -3.22 -36.28
C LEU A 932 23.41 -3.61 -36.36
N ASN A 933 24.26 -2.74 -36.89
CA ASN A 933 25.70 -2.96 -36.95
C ASN A 933 26.33 -3.05 -35.56
N THR A 934 25.99 -2.12 -34.66
CA THR A 934 26.48 -2.18 -33.27
C THR A 934 25.97 -3.41 -32.52
N ARG A 935 24.71 -3.82 -32.74
CA ARG A 935 24.16 -5.09 -32.20
C ARG A 935 24.98 -6.29 -32.66
N LYS A 936 25.28 -6.39 -33.96
CA LYS A 936 26.09 -7.48 -34.53
C LYS A 936 27.50 -7.51 -33.93
N ASN A 937 28.16 -6.35 -33.86
CA ASN A 937 29.50 -6.23 -33.28
C ASN A 937 29.54 -6.60 -31.79
N ILE A 938 28.55 -6.16 -31.00
CA ILE A 938 28.45 -6.49 -29.57
C ILE A 938 28.28 -8.00 -29.38
N LYS A 939 27.41 -8.65 -30.17
CA LYS A 939 27.22 -10.11 -30.10
C LYS A 939 28.50 -10.87 -30.45
N SER A 940 29.20 -10.47 -31.50
CA SER A 940 30.48 -11.09 -31.88
C SER A 940 31.55 -10.92 -30.80
N LEU A 941 31.66 -9.74 -30.18
CA LEU A 941 32.59 -9.50 -29.07
C LEU A 941 32.20 -10.31 -27.82
N GLU A 942 30.91 -10.48 -27.55
CA GLU A 942 30.43 -11.33 -26.46
C GLU A 942 30.79 -12.81 -26.66
N GLU A 943 30.68 -13.31 -27.89
CA GLU A 943 31.11 -14.66 -28.26
C GLU A 943 32.63 -14.83 -28.11
N GLN A 944 33.44 -13.90 -28.64
CA GLN A 944 34.90 -13.94 -28.48
C GLN A 944 35.32 -13.91 -27.00
N ILE A 945 34.69 -13.05 -26.18
CA ILE A 945 34.94 -13.00 -24.74
C ILE A 945 34.56 -14.33 -24.08
N LYS A 946 33.44 -14.95 -24.47
CA LYS A 946 33.00 -16.23 -23.93
C LYS A 946 33.99 -17.35 -24.28
N ASP A 947 34.45 -17.41 -25.52
CA ASP A 947 35.40 -18.43 -25.99
C ASP A 947 36.74 -18.31 -25.27
N ILE A 948 37.29 -17.09 -25.18
CA ILE A 948 38.55 -16.82 -24.48
C ILE A 948 38.42 -17.08 -22.97
N ARG A 949 37.26 -16.76 -22.38
CA ARG A 949 37.00 -17.03 -20.96
C ARG A 949 36.87 -18.52 -20.66
N GLY A 950 36.46 -19.33 -21.64
CA GLY A 950 36.45 -20.80 -21.54
C GLY A 950 37.85 -21.40 -21.35
N ASN A 951 38.90 -20.68 -21.72
CA ASN A 951 40.29 -21.10 -21.55
C ASN A 951 40.85 -20.80 -20.14
N LEU A 952 40.06 -20.20 -19.24
CA LEU A 952 40.45 -20.00 -17.84
C LEU A 952 40.09 -21.21 -16.97
N PRO A 953 40.99 -21.66 -16.07
CA PRO A 953 40.72 -22.80 -15.19
C PRO A 953 39.57 -22.53 -14.20
N ASN A 954 38.70 -23.53 -14.02
CA ASN A 954 37.47 -23.46 -13.24
C ASN A 954 37.64 -23.68 -11.70
N LYS A 955 38.87 -23.59 -11.15
CA LYS A 955 39.14 -23.85 -9.72
C LYS A 955 39.32 -22.56 -8.92
N LYS A 956 38.78 -22.55 -7.68
CA LYS A 956 38.76 -21.40 -6.76
C LYS A 956 40.15 -20.95 -6.26
N ASP A 957 41.13 -21.85 -6.27
CA ASP A 957 42.48 -21.65 -5.70
C ASP A 957 43.58 -21.69 -6.78
N PHE A 958 43.24 -21.29 -8.00
CA PHE A 958 44.17 -21.27 -9.12
C PHE A 958 45.23 -20.15 -8.95
N ILE A 959 46.50 -20.51 -9.03
CA ILE A 959 47.65 -19.58 -8.96
C ILE A 959 47.78 -18.87 -10.31
N GLU A 960 47.71 -17.53 -10.32
CA GLU A 960 47.85 -16.73 -11.55
C GLU A 960 49.17 -17.05 -12.28
N THR A 961 49.06 -17.68 -13.45
CA THR A 961 50.19 -17.89 -14.36
C THR A 961 50.28 -16.74 -15.37
N PRO A 962 51.47 -16.48 -15.95
CA PRO A 962 51.63 -15.47 -17.01
C PRO A 962 50.62 -15.61 -18.16
N ASP A 963 50.26 -16.83 -18.54
CA ASP A 963 49.26 -17.11 -19.58
C ASP A 963 47.85 -16.68 -19.18
N THR A 964 47.46 -16.89 -17.92
CA THR A 964 46.15 -16.42 -17.45
C THR A 964 46.07 -14.91 -17.27
N LEU A 965 47.17 -14.24 -16.92
CA LEU A 965 47.24 -12.79 -16.92
C LEU A 965 47.07 -12.23 -18.34
N LYS A 966 47.69 -12.89 -19.33
CA LYS A 966 47.56 -12.56 -20.76
C LYS A 966 46.13 -12.71 -21.25
N ILE A 967 45.45 -13.80 -20.88
CA ILE A 967 44.03 -14.03 -21.18
C ILE A 967 43.14 -12.96 -20.53
N LYS A 968 43.37 -12.60 -19.25
CA LYS A 968 42.63 -11.54 -18.56
C LYS A 968 42.80 -10.18 -19.26
N LYS A 969 44.02 -9.83 -19.67
CA LYS A 969 44.31 -8.60 -20.42
C LYS A 969 43.60 -8.58 -21.77
N GLN A 970 43.58 -9.70 -22.48
CA GLN A 970 42.84 -9.83 -23.75
C GLN A 970 41.33 -9.67 -23.57
N ILE A 971 40.76 -10.25 -22.49
CA ILE A 971 39.36 -10.05 -22.12
C ILE A 971 39.09 -8.58 -21.78
N GLU A 972 40.00 -7.89 -21.09
CA GLU A 972 39.88 -6.47 -20.77
C GLU A 972 39.87 -5.60 -22.03
N GLU A 973 40.76 -5.88 -22.99
CA GLU A 973 40.79 -5.19 -24.30
C GLU A 973 39.49 -5.39 -25.09
N LEU A 974 38.98 -6.62 -25.16
CA LEU A 974 37.70 -6.92 -25.81
C LEU A 974 36.51 -6.28 -25.09
N ASN A 975 36.53 -6.23 -23.76
CA ASN A 975 35.54 -5.50 -22.98
C ASN A 975 35.60 -4.00 -23.28
N ASN A 976 36.79 -3.41 -23.41
CA ASN A 976 36.94 -2.01 -23.80
C ASN A 976 36.40 -1.74 -25.21
N GLN A 977 36.63 -2.65 -26.16
CA GLN A 977 36.02 -2.58 -27.50
C GLN A 977 34.50 -2.70 -27.45
N LYS A 978 33.98 -3.62 -26.63
CA LYS A 978 32.53 -3.80 -26.41
C LYS A 978 31.90 -2.54 -25.81
N ILE A 979 32.56 -1.91 -24.82
CA ILE A 979 32.13 -0.64 -24.23
C ILE A 979 32.08 0.46 -25.30
N LYS A 980 33.07 0.54 -26.20
CA LYS A 980 33.04 1.47 -27.34
C LYS A 980 31.81 1.23 -28.23
N GLN A 981 31.50 -0.01 -28.58
CA GLN A 981 30.30 -0.34 -29.38
C GLN A 981 28.99 0.01 -28.64
N ILE A 982 28.92 -0.23 -27.34
CA ILE A 982 27.78 0.16 -26.50
C ILE A 982 27.62 1.70 -26.47
N ASN A 983 28.72 2.44 -26.37
CA ASN A 983 28.69 3.90 -26.41
C ASN A 983 28.16 4.41 -27.75
N ILE A 984 28.62 3.83 -28.87
CA ILE A 984 28.12 4.13 -30.22
C ILE A 984 26.62 3.79 -30.33
N GLN A 985 26.18 2.66 -29.79
CA GLN A 985 24.76 2.27 -29.77
C GLN A 985 23.89 3.22 -28.92
N ASN A 986 24.46 3.83 -27.89
CA ASN A 986 23.80 4.80 -27.01
C ASN A 986 23.75 6.22 -27.60
N GLU A 987 24.47 6.49 -28.68
CA GLU A 987 24.35 7.77 -29.37
C GLU A 987 22.92 7.99 -29.87
N PRO A 988 22.45 9.26 -29.88
CA PRO A 988 21.12 9.59 -30.33
C PRO A 988 21.01 9.52 -31.86
N CYS A 989 19.79 9.31 -32.37
CA CYS A 989 19.46 9.54 -33.78
C CYS A 989 19.59 11.04 -34.12
N TYR A 990 20.20 11.39 -35.26
CA TYR A 990 20.38 12.79 -35.68
C TYR A 990 20.45 12.95 -37.22
N PHE A 991 20.24 14.18 -37.69
CA PHE A 991 20.59 14.62 -39.06
C PHE A 991 21.53 15.82 -39.03
N MET A 992 22.24 16.06 -40.13
CA MET A 992 23.12 17.22 -40.29
C MET A 992 22.31 18.45 -40.71
N THR A 993 22.53 19.56 -40.04
CA THR A 993 21.99 20.86 -40.45
C THR A 993 22.88 21.49 -41.52
N ASN A 994 22.37 22.51 -42.22
CA ASN A 994 23.13 23.28 -43.21
C ASN A 994 24.39 23.95 -42.65
N LYS A 995 24.51 24.05 -41.31
CA LYS A 995 25.67 24.60 -40.60
C LYS A 995 26.66 23.52 -40.12
N GLY A 996 26.51 22.27 -40.55
CA GLY A 996 27.36 21.15 -40.13
C GLY A 996 27.10 20.65 -38.70
N GLN A 997 26.02 21.09 -38.05
CA GLN A 997 25.68 20.66 -36.68
C GLN A 997 24.76 19.43 -36.69
N LYS A 998 24.92 18.53 -35.71
CA LYS A 998 24.10 17.31 -35.53
C LYS A 998 22.83 17.61 -34.75
N GLN A 999 21.68 17.62 -35.43
CA GLN A 999 20.38 17.84 -34.80
C GLN A 999 19.74 16.53 -34.33
N ILE A 1000 19.54 16.38 -33.02
CA ILE A 1000 19.01 15.17 -32.42
C ILE A 1000 17.49 15.01 -32.70
N VAL A 1001 17.10 13.82 -33.17
CA VAL A 1001 15.72 13.38 -33.36
C VAL A 1001 15.35 12.40 -32.23
N LYS A 1002 14.53 12.85 -31.27
CA LYS A 1002 14.15 12.02 -30.09
C LYS A 1002 12.81 11.34 -30.24
N ASN A 1003 11.87 11.96 -30.95
CA ASN A 1003 10.50 11.48 -31.05
C ASN A 1003 9.86 11.96 -32.36
N ILE A 1004 8.99 11.14 -32.95
CA ILE A 1004 8.08 11.54 -34.03
C ILE A 1004 6.71 11.85 -33.43
N LYS A 1005 6.07 12.91 -33.94
CA LYS A 1005 4.69 13.25 -33.59
C LYS A 1005 3.75 12.47 -34.51
N ILE A 1006 2.85 11.68 -33.93
CA ILE A 1006 1.90 10.86 -34.69
C ILE A 1006 0.48 11.32 -34.38
N LYS A 1007 -0.34 11.43 -35.43
CA LYS A 1007 -1.76 11.71 -35.31
C LYS A 1007 -2.50 10.39 -35.07
N SER A 1008 -2.96 10.13 -33.86
CA SER A 1008 -3.83 8.99 -33.55
C SER A 1008 -5.31 9.39 -33.70
N LYS A 1009 -6.11 8.50 -34.30
CA LYS A 1009 -7.52 8.73 -34.66
C LYS A 1009 -8.49 8.68 -33.45
N ASP A 1010 -8.01 8.30 -32.27
CA ASP A 1010 -8.86 7.81 -31.17
C ASP A 1010 -9.55 8.86 -30.30
N THR A 1011 -9.38 10.16 -30.55
CA THR A 1011 -10.02 11.20 -29.72
C THR A 1011 -11.39 11.67 -30.21
N SER A 1012 -11.83 11.23 -31.39
CA SER A 1012 -13.10 11.68 -31.99
C SER A 1012 -14.36 11.02 -31.40
N LYS A 1013 -14.24 9.90 -30.67
CA LYS A 1013 -15.40 9.15 -30.14
C LYS A 1013 -15.57 9.18 -28.62
N VAL A 1014 -14.59 9.68 -27.86
CA VAL A 1014 -14.62 9.73 -26.40
C VAL A 1014 -14.76 11.18 -25.93
N ASP A 1015 -15.72 11.43 -25.05
CA ASP A 1015 -16.01 12.77 -24.54
C ASP A 1015 -14.80 13.41 -23.86
N SER A 1016 -14.50 14.64 -24.24
CA SER A 1016 -13.35 15.41 -23.75
C SER A 1016 -13.78 16.74 -23.18
N ILE A 1017 -13.00 17.26 -22.22
CA ILE A 1017 -13.17 18.61 -21.70
C ILE A 1017 -11.95 19.48 -21.97
N ILE A 1018 -12.19 20.78 -21.97
CA ILE A 1018 -11.20 21.83 -21.97
C ILE A 1018 -11.23 22.54 -20.61
N ILE A 1019 -10.06 22.74 -20.03
CA ILE A 1019 -9.84 23.45 -18.77
C ILE A 1019 -8.99 24.69 -19.06
N THR A 1020 -9.55 25.87 -18.84
CA THR A 1020 -8.86 27.16 -18.98
C THR A 1020 -8.41 27.69 -17.61
N ASP A 1021 -7.87 28.92 -17.57
CA ASP A 1021 -7.37 29.54 -16.34
C ASP A 1021 -8.48 29.73 -15.29
N LYS A 1022 -8.09 29.72 -14.01
CA LYS A 1022 -8.98 29.81 -12.85
C LYS A 1022 -9.86 31.06 -12.82
N ASN A 1023 -9.42 32.15 -13.45
CA ASN A 1023 -10.09 33.44 -13.41
C ASN A 1023 -11.14 33.62 -14.53
N LYS A 1024 -11.33 32.62 -15.40
CA LYS A 1024 -12.35 32.64 -16.47
C LYS A 1024 -13.66 32.08 -15.94
N GLN A 1025 -14.79 32.73 -16.24
CA GLN A 1025 -16.14 32.26 -15.87
C GLN A 1025 -16.43 30.86 -16.42
N ASN A 1026 -16.07 30.61 -17.68
CA ASN A 1026 -16.23 29.32 -18.35
C ASN A 1026 -14.98 28.45 -18.27
N ARG A 1027 -14.52 28.19 -17.04
CA ARG A 1027 -13.25 27.49 -16.82
C ARG A 1027 -13.22 26.07 -17.38
N VAL A 1028 -14.34 25.36 -17.30
CA VAL A 1028 -14.43 23.94 -17.68
C VAL A 1028 -15.59 23.77 -18.65
N GLN A 1029 -15.31 23.27 -19.85
CA GLN A 1029 -16.31 23.11 -20.91
C GLN A 1029 -16.07 21.80 -21.68
N ARG A 1030 -17.12 21.27 -22.34
CA ARG A 1030 -16.95 20.18 -23.31
C ARG A 1030 -16.14 20.68 -24.50
N LEU A 1031 -15.30 19.82 -25.05
CA LEU A 1031 -14.58 20.14 -26.29
C LEU A 1031 -15.56 20.17 -27.47
N THR A 1032 -15.68 21.33 -28.11
CA THR A 1032 -16.31 21.52 -29.42
C THR A 1032 -15.32 22.20 -30.38
N LYS A 1033 -15.61 22.18 -31.68
CA LYS A 1033 -14.82 22.90 -32.69
C LYS A 1033 -14.77 24.40 -32.37
N ASP A 1034 -15.93 25.01 -32.11
CA ASP A 1034 -16.06 26.44 -31.85
C ASP A 1034 -15.26 26.88 -30.62
N ILE A 1035 -15.35 26.13 -29.51
CA ILE A 1035 -14.60 26.42 -28.28
C ILE A 1035 -13.09 26.32 -28.54
N TYR A 1036 -12.66 25.31 -29.31
CA TYR A 1036 -11.25 25.16 -29.65
C TYR A 1036 -10.74 26.31 -30.54
N GLU A 1037 -11.51 26.73 -31.54
CA GLU A 1037 -11.17 27.82 -32.46
C GLU A 1037 -11.16 29.18 -31.75
N ASP A 1038 -12.11 29.46 -30.86
CA ASP A 1038 -12.14 30.65 -30.01
C ASP A 1038 -10.89 30.73 -29.10
N LEU A 1039 -10.58 29.65 -28.39
CA LEU A 1039 -9.40 29.64 -27.50
C LEU A 1039 -8.09 29.81 -28.27
N LYS A 1040 -8.02 29.26 -29.49
CA LYS A 1040 -6.84 29.36 -30.35
C LYS A 1040 -6.68 30.76 -30.93
N SER A 1041 -7.75 31.38 -31.42
CA SER A 1041 -7.73 32.75 -31.96
C SER A 1041 -7.37 33.77 -30.88
N ASN A 1042 -7.92 33.61 -29.67
CA ASN A 1042 -7.63 34.45 -28.51
C ASN A 1042 -6.31 34.12 -27.80
N GLN A 1043 -5.54 33.14 -28.29
CA GLN A 1043 -4.29 32.65 -27.67
C GLN A 1043 -4.45 32.28 -26.18
N THR A 1044 -5.64 31.84 -25.78
CA THR A 1044 -5.95 31.53 -24.38
C THR A 1044 -5.35 30.17 -24.02
N PRO A 1045 -4.49 30.07 -22.98
CA PRO A 1045 -3.94 28.79 -22.57
C PRO A 1045 -5.02 27.85 -22.03
N PHE A 1046 -4.99 26.59 -22.48
CA PHE A 1046 -5.93 25.57 -22.01
C PHE A 1046 -5.29 24.18 -21.92
N VAL A 1047 -5.96 23.29 -21.20
CA VAL A 1047 -5.61 21.87 -21.08
C VAL A 1047 -6.79 21.03 -21.51
N ALA A 1048 -6.57 20.10 -22.44
CA ALA A 1048 -7.54 19.10 -22.81
C ALA A 1048 -7.40 17.83 -21.97
N LYS A 1049 -8.53 17.27 -21.55
CA LYS A 1049 -8.63 16.02 -20.79
C LYS A 1049 -9.65 15.09 -21.43
N LEU A 1050 -9.25 13.83 -21.65
CA LEU A 1050 -10.16 12.79 -22.12
C LEU A 1050 -10.82 12.12 -20.94
N ASN A 1051 -12.12 11.86 -21.08
CA ASN A 1051 -12.82 11.02 -20.15
C ASN A 1051 -12.25 9.59 -20.16
N ASP A 1052 -12.23 8.95 -18.98
CA ASP A 1052 -11.84 7.54 -18.89
C ASP A 1052 -13.05 6.62 -18.76
N THR A 1053 -14.03 6.99 -17.92
CA THR A 1053 -15.18 6.13 -17.61
C THR A 1053 -16.47 6.94 -17.49
N THR A 1054 -17.62 6.31 -17.75
CA THR A 1054 -18.92 6.93 -17.45
C THR A 1054 -19.12 6.94 -15.93
N LEU A 1055 -19.34 8.14 -15.37
CA LEU A 1055 -19.55 8.33 -13.93
C LEU A 1055 -20.89 7.76 -13.49
N ASN A 1056 -21.95 8.21 -14.15
CA ASN A 1056 -23.33 7.84 -13.89
C ASN A 1056 -24.18 8.11 -15.14
N VAL A 1057 -25.41 7.59 -15.12
CA VAL A 1057 -26.35 7.73 -16.22
C VAL A 1057 -27.64 8.32 -15.67
N ASP A 1058 -28.14 9.34 -16.35
CA ASP A 1058 -29.46 9.91 -16.08
C ASP A 1058 -30.50 9.18 -16.92
N LEU A 1059 -31.57 8.71 -16.28
CA LEU A 1059 -32.75 8.14 -16.92
C LEU A 1059 -33.83 9.22 -17.01
N TYR A 1060 -34.35 9.44 -18.22
CA TYR A 1060 -35.44 10.37 -18.50
C TYR A 1060 -36.64 9.62 -19.07
N ASN A 1061 -37.84 9.89 -18.55
CA ASN A 1061 -39.07 9.40 -19.14
C ASN A 1061 -39.58 10.39 -20.19
N THR A 1062 -39.91 9.90 -21.38
CA THR A 1062 -40.41 10.73 -22.48
C THR A 1062 -41.64 10.10 -23.13
N SER A 1063 -42.36 10.85 -23.96
CA SER A 1063 -43.51 10.34 -24.73
C SER A 1063 -43.15 9.25 -25.74
N LYS A 1064 -41.86 9.03 -26.03
CA LYS A 1064 -41.35 8.01 -26.96
C LYS A 1064 -40.56 6.90 -26.25
N GLY A 1065 -40.73 6.76 -24.93
CA GLY A 1065 -40.03 5.79 -24.09
C GLY A 1065 -38.87 6.40 -23.31
N GLN A 1066 -38.03 5.55 -22.72
CA GLN A 1066 -36.96 6.03 -21.85
C GLN A 1066 -35.70 6.46 -22.63
N VAL A 1067 -35.13 7.59 -22.24
CA VAL A 1067 -33.90 8.17 -22.81
C VAL A 1067 -32.82 8.21 -21.75
N ILE A 1068 -31.56 7.98 -22.16
CA ILE A 1068 -30.41 8.03 -21.25
C ILE A 1068 -29.52 9.23 -21.54
N GLY A 1069 -29.01 9.86 -20.48
CA GLY A 1069 -27.95 10.87 -20.53
C GLY A 1069 -26.68 10.38 -19.86
N LEU A 1070 -25.55 10.41 -20.56
CA LEU A 1070 -24.26 9.95 -20.04
C LEU A 1070 -23.52 11.10 -19.34
N ASN A 1071 -23.22 10.91 -18.06
CA ASN A 1071 -22.38 11.82 -17.29
C ASN A 1071 -20.99 11.21 -17.12
N TYR A 1072 -19.97 11.99 -17.45
CA TYR A 1072 -18.59 11.48 -17.55
C TYR A 1072 -17.67 12.02 -16.46
N PHE A 1073 -17.93 13.24 -15.97
CA PHE A 1073 -16.93 13.99 -15.22
C PHE A 1073 -17.31 14.12 -13.74
N SER A 1074 -16.68 13.31 -12.88
CA SER A 1074 -16.92 13.31 -11.42
C SER A 1074 -16.64 14.63 -10.72
N SER A 1075 -15.55 15.30 -11.10
CA SER A 1075 -15.01 16.45 -10.36
C SER A 1075 -15.69 17.78 -10.70
N VAL A 1076 -16.47 17.81 -11.77
CA VAL A 1076 -17.24 18.97 -12.28
C VAL A 1076 -18.70 18.56 -12.50
N LYS A 1077 -19.15 17.54 -11.75
CA LYS A 1077 -20.53 17.07 -11.74
C LYS A 1077 -21.42 18.30 -11.45
N ASN A 1078 -22.36 18.58 -12.36
CA ASN A 1078 -23.26 19.74 -12.41
C ASN A 1078 -22.80 20.93 -13.29
N ASP A 1079 -21.50 21.09 -13.59
CA ASP A 1079 -21.03 22.18 -14.45
C ASP A 1079 -21.21 21.86 -15.96
N ILE A 1080 -21.37 20.58 -16.29
CA ILE A 1080 -21.50 20.08 -17.65
C ILE A 1080 -22.79 19.25 -17.78
N PRO A 1081 -23.71 19.61 -18.70
CA PRO A 1081 -24.91 18.83 -18.98
C PRO A 1081 -24.60 17.41 -19.43
N ALA A 1082 -25.50 16.46 -19.14
CA ALA A 1082 -25.39 15.07 -19.57
C ALA A 1082 -25.34 14.97 -21.11
N LYS A 1083 -24.54 14.04 -21.66
CA LYS A 1083 -24.51 13.80 -23.10
C LYS A 1083 -25.69 12.91 -23.49
N ILE A 1084 -26.57 13.42 -24.33
CA ILE A 1084 -27.77 12.74 -24.81
C ILE A 1084 -27.67 12.62 -26.33
N ASN A 1085 -28.36 11.64 -26.92
CA ASN A 1085 -28.48 11.55 -28.37
C ASN A 1085 -29.26 12.77 -28.89
N GLU A 1086 -28.68 13.53 -29.82
CA GLU A 1086 -29.24 14.79 -30.34
C GLU A 1086 -30.69 14.66 -30.83
N SER A 1087 -31.02 13.56 -31.54
CA SER A 1087 -32.38 13.30 -32.05
C SER A 1087 -33.43 13.11 -30.95
N LYS A 1088 -33.01 12.87 -29.71
CA LYS A 1088 -33.90 12.56 -28.58
C LYS A 1088 -34.02 13.71 -27.56
N ILE A 1089 -33.22 14.77 -27.69
CA ILE A 1089 -33.21 15.90 -26.75
C ILE A 1089 -34.59 16.56 -26.67
N ASN A 1090 -35.23 16.80 -27.82
CA ASN A 1090 -36.53 17.46 -27.89
C ASN A 1090 -37.69 16.67 -27.24
N PHE A 1091 -37.51 15.38 -26.94
CA PHE A 1091 -38.52 14.57 -26.23
C PHE A 1091 -38.47 14.75 -24.71
N ILE A 1092 -37.40 15.35 -24.17
CA ILE A 1092 -37.26 15.61 -22.74
C ILE A 1092 -37.89 16.97 -22.42
N LYS A 1093 -39.08 16.95 -21.81
CA LYS A 1093 -39.80 18.19 -21.43
C LYS A 1093 -39.14 18.93 -20.27
N ASN A 1094 -38.66 18.20 -19.27
CA ASN A 1094 -38.01 18.75 -18.09
C ASN A 1094 -36.72 17.98 -17.77
N HIS A 1095 -35.56 18.62 -17.98
CA HIS A 1095 -34.26 18.00 -17.69
C HIS A 1095 -33.98 17.79 -16.18
N GLN A 1096 -34.83 18.32 -15.29
CA GLN A 1096 -34.75 18.07 -13.85
C GLN A 1096 -35.53 16.82 -13.41
N ASP A 1097 -36.54 16.39 -14.19
CA ASP A 1097 -37.26 15.15 -13.91
C ASP A 1097 -36.48 13.96 -14.47
N LYS A 1098 -35.63 13.39 -13.62
CA LYS A 1098 -34.74 12.28 -13.95
C LYS A 1098 -34.37 11.46 -12.74
N ILE A 1099 -34.02 10.19 -12.99
CA ILE A 1099 -33.37 9.32 -12.00
C ILE A 1099 -31.90 9.13 -12.40
N THR A 1100 -30.97 9.49 -11.54
CA THR A 1100 -29.54 9.23 -11.77
C THR A 1100 -29.15 7.88 -11.17
N ILE A 1101 -28.66 6.99 -12.03
CA ILE A 1101 -28.14 5.66 -11.68
C ILE A 1101 -26.60 5.65 -11.72
N GLN A 1102 -25.98 5.11 -10.67
CA GLN A 1102 -24.54 5.00 -10.51
C GLN A 1102 -24.10 3.54 -10.47
N LYS A 1103 -22.84 3.26 -10.85
CA LYS A 1103 -22.30 1.89 -10.79
C LYS A 1103 -22.57 1.25 -9.41
N GLY A 1104 -23.22 0.09 -9.43
CA GLY A 1104 -23.62 -0.64 -8.25
C GLY A 1104 -25.06 -0.38 -7.77
N ASP A 1105 -25.77 0.60 -8.35
CA ASP A 1105 -27.21 0.73 -8.15
C ASP A 1105 -27.94 -0.48 -8.76
N LEU A 1106 -29.08 -0.82 -8.17
CA LEU A 1106 -29.91 -1.94 -8.59
C LEU A 1106 -31.02 -1.45 -9.49
N LEU A 1107 -31.29 -2.21 -10.54
CA LEU A 1107 -32.27 -1.86 -11.56
C LEU A 1107 -33.27 -3.01 -11.73
N GLU A 1108 -34.55 -2.67 -11.72
CA GLU A 1108 -35.60 -3.48 -12.33
C GLU A 1108 -35.65 -3.12 -13.82
N ILE A 1109 -35.59 -4.13 -14.68
CA ILE A 1109 -35.82 -4.01 -16.11
C ILE A 1109 -37.14 -4.70 -16.40
N GLU A 1110 -38.11 -3.91 -16.83
CA GLU A 1110 -39.46 -4.36 -17.15
C GLU A 1110 -39.65 -4.35 -18.67
N ASN A 1111 -40.09 -5.48 -19.20
CA ASN A 1111 -40.57 -5.60 -20.57
C ASN A 1111 -42.10 -5.52 -20.56
N LEU A 1112 -42.62 -4.37 -20.98
CA LEU A 1112 -44.05 -4.05 -20.98
C LEU A 1112 -44.85 -4.91 -21.98
N LYS A 1113 -44.22 -5.47 -23.02
CA LYS A 1113 -44.88 -6.35 -23.98
C LYS A 1113 -45.06 -7.78 -23.45
N GLU A 1114 -44.02 -8.29 -22.80
CA GLU A 1114 -43.99 -9.65 -22.27
C GLU A 1114 -44.52 -9.74 -20.83
N ASN A 1115 -44.82 -8.58 -20.22
CA ASN A 1115 -45.15 -8.45 -18.80
C ASN A 1115 -44.14 -9.15 -17.88
N SER A 1116 -42.85 -9.05 -18.22
CA SER A 1116 -41.75 -9.74 -17.54
C SER A 1116 -40.82 -8.73 -16.86
N LYS A 1117 -40.26 -9.13 -15.71
CA LYS A 1117 -39.37 -8.30 -14.90
C LYS A 1117 -38.10 -9.07 -14.54
N LYS A 1118 -36.95 -8.40 -14.62
CA LYS A 1118 -35.65 -8.95 -14.19
C LYS A 1118 -34.83 -7.88 -13.48
N TYR A 1119 -33.99 -8.31 -12.54
CA TYR A 1119 -33.23 -7.41 -11.70
C TYR A 1119 -31.72 -7.53 -11.95
N PHE A 1120 -31.04 -6.38 -12.00
CA PHE A 1120 -29.63 -6.30 -12.34
C PHE A 1120 -28.87 -5.28 -11.49
N ILE A 1121 -27.55 -5.43 -11.47
CA ILE A 1121 -26.63 -4.41 -10.95
C ILE A 1121 -26.15 -3.55 -12.11
N PHE A 1122 -26.28 -2.22 -12.01
CA PHE A 1122 -25.73 -1.31 -13.01
C PHE A 1122 -24.18 -1.33 -12.99
N ASN A 1123 -23.53 -1.54 -14.14
CA ASN A 1123 -22.07 -1.72 -14.21
C ASN A 1123 -21.28 -0.42 -14.51
N GLY A 1124 -21.95 0.72 -14.66
CA GLY A 1124 -21.30 2.03 -14.82
C GLY A 1124 -20.95 2.40 -16.26
N GLY A 1125 -21.85 2.12 -17.21
CA GLY A 1125 -21.63 2.36 -18.63
C GLY A 1125 -22.94 2.61 -19.39
N GLY A 1126 -22.80 2.98 -20.66
CA GLY A 1126 -23.94 3.13 -21.56
C GLY A 1126 -23.51 3.56 -22.96
N ASN A 1127 -24.42 3.42 -23.92
CA ASN A 1127 -24.17 3.76 -25.31
C ASN A 1127 -25.37 4.48 -25.92
N ILE A 1128 -25.14 5.70 -26.40
CA ILE A 1128 -26.12 6.56 -27.06
C ILE A 1128 -25.88 6.67 -28.59
N ALA A 1129 -24.82 6.06 -29.11
CA ALA A 1129 -24.48 6.10 -30.53
C ALA A 1129 -25.48 5.30 -31.37
N GLY A 1130 -25.78 5.79 -32.57
CA GLY A 1130 -26.72 5.15 -33.49
C GLY A 1130 -28.15 5.00 -32.93
N GLY A 1131 -28.56 5.84 -31.97
CA GLY A 1131 -29.92 5.83 -31.38
C GLY A 1131 -30.14 4.82 -30.25
N ASN A 1132 -29.11 4.07 -29.86
CA ASN A 1132 -29.29 2.79 -29.15
C ASN A 1132 -29.64 2.84 -27.65
N ASN A 1133 -29.63 3.98 -26.94
CA ASN A 1133 -30.01 4.11 -25.51
C ASN A 1133 -29.71 2.89 -24.62
N LYS A 1134 -28.49 2.33 -24.71
CA LYS A 1134 -28.11 1.11 -23.97
C LYS A 1134 -27.52 1.45 -22.62
N ILE A 1135 -27.90 0.70 -21.59
CA ILE A 1135 -27.22 0.69 -20.29
C ILE A 1135 -26.42 -0.62 -20.12
N GLU A 1136 -25.29 -0.54 -19.42
CA GLU A 1136 -24.46 -1.71 -19.11
C GLU A 1136 -24.80 -2.25 -17.71
N VAL A 1137 -25.14 -3.54 -17.62
CA VAL A 1137 -25.59 -4.18 -16.37
C VAL A 1137 -24.88 -5.53 -16.12
N LYS A 1138 -25.09 -6.10 -14.94
CA LYS A 1138 -24.57 -7.40 -14.48
C LYS A 1138 -25.63 -8.17 -13.71
N SER A 1139 -25.55 -9.51 -13.70
CA SER A 1139 -26.36 -10.34 -12.81
C SER A 1139 -26.12 -9.97 -11.34
N ILE A 1140 -27.16 -10.11 -10.52
CA ILE A 1140 -27.08 -9.98 -9.06
C ILE A 1140 -26.52 -11.28 -8.45
N ASN A 1141 -27.03 -12.43 -8.88
CA ASN A 1141 -26.71 -13.75 -8.31
C ASN A 1141 -25.38 -14.34 -8.78
N LYS A 1142 -24.86 -13.92 -9.94
CA LYS A 1142 -23.61 -14.40 -10.53
C LYS A 1142 -22.62 -13.26 -10.78
N LYS A 1143 -21.32 -13.56 -10.67
CA LYS A 1143 -20.23 -12.70 -11.12
C LYS A 1143 -19.99 -12.95 -12.61
N ASP A 1144 -20.70 -12.20 -13.45
CA ASP A 1144 -20.49 -12.28 -14.90
C ASP A 1144 -19.25 -11.48 -15.33
N GLU A 1145 -18.36 -12.14 -16.09
CA GLU A 1145 -17.23 -11.49 -16.78
C GLU A 1145 -17.64 -10.83 -18.10
N LYS A 1146 -18.72 -11.32 -18.74
CA LYS A 1146 -19.25 -10.77 -20.00
C LYS A 1146 -20.05 -9.48 -19.74
N ARG A 1147 -19.83 -8.47 -20.58
CA ARG A 1147 -20.58 -7.19 -20.53
C ARG A 1147 -21.98 -7.40 -21.08
N LEU A 1148 -23.01 -7.18 -20.26
CA LEU A 1148 -24.40 -7.25 -20.67
C LEU A 1148 -24.95 -5.84 -20.94
N PHE A 1149 -25.56 -5.64 -22.10
CA PHE A 1149 -26.14 -4.36 -22.50
C PHE A 1149 -27.64 -4.49 -22.74
N ILE A 1150 -28.42 -3.58 -22.15
CA ILE A 1150 -29.88 -3.53 -22.30
C ILE A 1150 -30.27 -2.24 -23.01
N THR A 1151 -31.03 -2.37 -24.10
CA THR A 1151 -31.59 -1.24 -24.86
C THR A 1151 -32.87 -0.74 -24.17
N LEU A 1152 -32.90 0.54 -23.81
CA LEU A 1152 -34.09 1.17 -23.25
C LEU A 1152 -34.92 1.86 -24.34
N ASN A 1153 -36.23 1.64 -24.33
CA ASN A 1153 -37.16 2.15 -25.33
C ASN A 1153 -38.58 2.27 -24.74
N LYS A 1154 -39.63 2.22 -25.58
CA LYS A 1154 -41.03 2.29 -25.15
C LYS A 1154 -41.56 1.00 -24.54
N ASP A 1155 -40.97 -0.15 -24.88
CA ASP A 1155 -41.37 -1.49 -24.45
C ASP A 1155 -40.48 -1.99 -23.31
N THR A 1156 -39.23 -1.51 -23.22
CA THR A 1156 -38.26 -1.90 -22.19
C THR A 1156 -37.85 -0.68 -21.37
N VAL A 1157 -38.18 -0.69 -20.08
CA VAL A 1157 -37.93 0.43 -19.15
C VAL A 1157 -37.09 -0.01 -17.95
N ALA A 1158 -36.24 0.89 -17.45
CA ALA A 1158 -35.44 0.68 -16.26
C ALA A 1158 -35.97 1.52 -15.10
N LYS A 1159 -36.11 0.89 -13.93
CA LYS A 1159 -36.44 1.55 -12.66
C LYS A 1159 -35.34 1.28 -11.66
N LYS A 1160 -34.97 2.28 -10.88
CA LYS A 1160 -33.99 2.12 -9.80
C LYS A 1160 -34.69 1.55 -8.57
N ILE A 1161 -34.07 0.52 -7.99
CA ILE A 1161 -34.62 -0.21 -6.85
C ILE A 1161 -33.61 -0.30 -5.70
N PHE A 1162 -34.12 -0.67 -4.53
CA PHE A 1162 -33.33 -1.04 -3.36
C PHE A 1162 -33.82 -2.40 -2.85
N ILE A 1163 -32.88 -3.27 -2.49
CA ILE A 1163 -33.15 -4.60 -1.94
C ILE A 1163 -32.70 -4.63 -0.48
N THR A 1164 -33.60 -4.96 0.45
CA THR A 1164 -33.28 -5.13 1.87
C THR A 1164 -32.50 -6.43 2.11
N TYR A 1165 -32.01 -6.65 3.33
CA TYR A 1165 -31.34 -7.92 3.68
C TYR A 1165 -32.25 -9.15 3.52
N ASN A 1166 -33.57 -8.96 3.62
CA ASN A 1166 -34.56 -10.03 3.46
C ASN A 1166 -34.97 -10.25 1.99
N GLY A 1167 -34.47 -9.42 1.06
CA GLY A 1167 -34.88 -9.48 -0.35
C GLY A 1167 -36.07 -8.58 -0.71
N ASP A 1168 -36.58 -7.77 0.22
CA ASP A 1168 -37.71 -6.88 -0.06
C ASP A 1168 -37.28 -5.75 -1.01
N ILE A 1169 -38.07 -5.50 -2.05
CA ILE A 1169 -37.77 -4.53 -3.10
C ILE A 1169 -38.58 -3.25 -2.89
N SER A 1170 -37.89 -2.11 -2.91
CA SER A 1170 -38.50 -0.77 -2.93
C SER A 1170 -37.97 0.04 -4.10
N TYR A 1171 -38.73 1.05 -4.53
CA TYR A 1171 -38.48 1.80 -5.77
C TYR A 1171 -38.08 3.25 -5.48
N GLU A 1172 -37.22 3.80 -6.33
CA GLU A 1172 -37.04 5.26 -6.44
C GLU A 1172 -38.01 5.80 -7.48
N GLU A 1173 -38.87 6.73 -7.08
CA GLU A 1173 -39.84 7.36 -7.98
C GLU A 1173 -39.24 8.57 -8.72
N PHE A 1174 -39.73 8.82 -9.93
CA PHE A 1174 -39.40 10.02 -10.70
C PHE A 1174 -39.99 11.27 -10.02
N LYS A 1175 -39.36 12.43 -10.22
CA LYS A 1175 -39.77 13.67 -9.56
C LYS A 1175 -40.84 14.36 -10.41
N LYS A 1176 -42.07 13.83 -10.32
CA LYS A 1176 -43.32 14.29 -10.96
C LYS A 1176 -43.32 14.35 -12.49
#